data_AF-A0A9D5ZMI3-F1
#
_entry.id   AF-A0A9D5ZMI3-F1
#
_cell.length_a   1.000
_cell.length_b   1.000
_cell.length_c   1.000
_cell.angle_alpha   90.00
_cell.angle_beta   90.00
_cell.angle_gamma   90.00
#
_symmetry.space_group_name_H-M   'P 1'
#
loop_
_entity.id
_entity.type
_entity.pdbx_description
1 polymer ?
#
loop_
_entity_poly.entity_id
_entity_poly.type
_entity_poly.pdbx_seq_one_letter_code
_entity_poly.pdbx_strand_id
1 'polypeptide(L)'
;MSFIIKKRFFALMVMGLLSFNSFAITIDPGRAVGIRGNGEFFCAHFGALARMVEEYGAFGTVSGGSSASITVFLYESALLNPALACSDEEQAKERLAFLIKSFEGYADSVPQMKNFAELFRFVKLVNEVKSGINQIISVHDLNSVRELPTAAYKVASLLKILWTEKNNPIIRKLPEWELFTNLLNYTRDFVVLPTAWRFYRVKNTILQIKESFDVFAKFDSKNDEALFLRPGLIDFKTVAEIFGQMGDFYASYDQELWDGEGRFQALLEECAENSRGYEWDVLSKRVMKSSGKSCGEELTRMALAHDQAKARSHHRINDFPGKVDDRLTIIISTSLIRDLPTVSKWREAKKNYSQGESSDKWQFRPDYESIRYGYWVKSSKQQRMQSYLKRECERTHDLLACKGEIIGDHPWRYILALSPAEPGLARVQEFASVYPREELIRYALKNTLSLGGWSDLFPNTILKASGSTSETLITRRGYHTFFGQGVMIRLGVNDLSFDELAYLHEREVKHTPSSPEFEHASGEILNPTKRTTGVWARGYNLHNPESSFNQALVNSGAVVCTHWDWGSLSNWRTMIKDAYNATIYVKDTAAFPHPEAGHPSLKVVAASETQRDLTASGGGRYFDLSNYPGAIITPDHPWFNRGCTGIDTYSETLPFYETPFHKGESLKTPSFPF
;
A
#
# COMPACT_ATOMS: atom_id res chain seq x y z
N MET A 1 9.77 -24.53 61.28
CA MET A 1 8.84 -23.80 60.39
C MET A 1 9.55 -23.04 59.25
N SER A 2 10.72 -22.41 59.48
CA SER A 2 11.48 -21.64 58.46
C SER A 2 12.02 -22.46 57.26
N PHE A 3 12.35 -23.74 57.44
CA PHE A 3 12.96 -24.56 56.39
C PHE A 3 11.97 -25.08 55.32
N ILE A 4 10.71 -25.34 55.72
CA ILE A 4 9.67 -25.85 54.82
C ILE A 4 9.14 -24.73 53.91
N ILE A 5 9.06 -23.49 54.42
CA ILE A 5 8.64 -22.32 53.65
C ILE A 5 9.66 -21.99 52.56
N LYS A 6 10.97 -22.08 52.85
CA LYS A 6 12.02 -21.86 51.83
C LYS A 6 12.02 -22.91 50.72
N LYS A 7 11.76 -24.19 51.02
CA LYS A 7 11.64 -25.24 49.98
C LYS A 7 10.40 -25.05 49.10
N ARG A 8 9.27 -24.63 49.66
CA ARG A 8 8.06 -24.33 48.87
C ARG A 8 8.22 -23.09 48.01
N PHE A 9 8.88 -22.05 48.51
CA PHE A 9 9.18 -20.84 47.73
C PHE A 9 10.17 -21.12 46.60
N PHE A 10 11.22 -21.92 46.86
CA PHE A 10 12.17 -22.34 45.83
C PHE A 10 11.52 -23.27 44.79
N ALA A 11 10.67 -24.21 45.20
CA ALA A 11 9.93 -25.07 44.27
C ALA A 11 8.90 -24.29 43.43
N LEU A 12 8.25 -23.26 43.99
CA LEU A 12 7.37 -22.35 43.24
C LEU A 12 8.15 -21.45 42.28
N MET A 13 9.34 -21.00 42.67
CA MET A 13 10.21 -20.20 41.80
C MET A 13 10.82 -21.05 40.67
N VAL A 14 11.20 -22.29 40.95
CA VAL A 14 11.71 -23.25 39.95
C VAL A 14 10.59 -23.77 39.05
N MET A 15 9.40 -24.06 39.57
CA MET A 15 8.25 -24.38 38.72
C MET A 15 7.83 -23.16 37.89
N GLY A 16 7.85 -21.96 38.45
CA GLY A 16 7.66 -20.71 37.70
C GLY A 16 8.69 -20.57 36.58
N LEU A 17 9.98 -20.80 36.84
CA LEU A 17 11.05 -20.73 35.84
C LEU A 17 10.99 -21.85 34.79
N LEU A 18 10.41 -23.01 35.11
CA LEU A 18 10.26 -24.14 34.18
C LEU A 18 8.97 -24.08 33.34
N SER A 19 7.97 -23.29 33.74
CA SER A 19 6.71 -23.11 32.99
C SER A 19 6.71 -21.94 31.99
N PHE A 20 7.86 -21.29 31.75
CA PHE A 20 8.01 -20.20 30.76
C PHE A 20 8.80 -20.59 29.51
N ASN A 21 8.87 -21.88 29.16
CA ASN A 21 9.32 -22.27 27.81
C ASN A 21 8.17 -22.10 26.79
N SER A 22 7.52 -20.94 26.79
CA SER A 22 6.68 -20.53 25.68
C SER A 22 7.63 -20.12 24.57
N PHE A 23 7.72 -20.93 23.51
CA PHE A 23 8.55 -20.59 22.37
C PHE A 23 7.94 -19.38 21.66
N ALA A 24 8.76 -18.38 21.34
CA ALA A 24 8.37 -17.35 20.41
C ALA A 24 8.22 -17.99 19.02
N ILE A 25 7.30 -17.47 18.21
CA ILE A 25 7.12 -17.89 16.82
C ILE A 25 8.48 -17.95 16.10
N THR A 26 8.77 -19.08 15.46
CA THR A 26 10.02 -19.27 14.74
C THR A 26 10.03 -18.36 13.51
N ILE A 27 10.86 -17.32 13.56
CA ILE A 27 11.12 -16.45 12.42
C ILE A 27 12.24 -17.09 11.59
N ASP A 28 11.94 -17.43 10.34
CA ASP A 28 12.92 -17.96 9.40
C ASP A 28 13.63 -16.81 8.65
N PRO A 29 14.90 -16.49 8.98
CA PRO A 29 15.64 -15.43 8.29
C PRO A 29 15.90 -15.74 6.80
N GLY A 30 15.82 -17.01 6.40
CA GLY A 30 15.95 -17.45 5.01
C GLY A 30 14.72 -17.14 4.15
N ARG A 31 13.55 -16.90 4.77
CA ARG A 31 12.30 -16.60 4.08
C ARG A 31 12.02 -15.10 4.03
N ALA A 32 11.85 -14.61 2.81
CA ALA A 32 11.50 -13.24 2.50
C ALA A 32 10.14 -13.14 1.81
N VAL A 33 9.41 -12.06 2.07
CA VAL A 33 8.26 -11.67 1.26
C VAL A 33 8.35 -10.20 0.86
N GLY A 34 8.21 -9.96 -0.44
CA GLY A 34 8.05 -8.66 -1.05
C GLY A 34 6.59 -8.41 -1.37
N ILE A 35 6.06 -7.29 -0.92
CA ILE A 35 4.67 -6.91 -1.15
C ILE A 35 4.67 -5.67 -2.02
N ARG A 36 4.13 -5.80 -3.24
CA ARG A 36 3.94 -4.67 -4.14
C ARG A 36 2.81 -3.78 -3.62
N GLY A 37 3.07 -2.47 -3.47
CA GLY A 37 2.04 -1.50 -3.09
C GLY A 37 0.95 -1.33 -4.15
N ASN A 38 -0.26 -0.99 -3.71
CA ASN A 38 -1.42 -0.86 -4.58
C ASN A 38 -2.42 0.22 -4.15
N GLY A 39 -1.92 1.34 -3.63
CA GLY A 39 -2.78 2.45 -3.18
C GLY A 39 -3.91 2.00 -2.25
N GLU A 40 -5.14 2.35 -2.62
CA GLU A 40 -6.38 2.10 -1.89
C GLU A 40 -6.76 0.62 -1.77
N PHE A 41 -6.19 -0.25 -2.58
CA PHE A 41 -6.52 -1.67 -2.68
C PHE A 41 -5.63 -2.58 -1.82
N PHE A 42 -4.86 -2.01 -0.90
CA PHE A 42 -3.89 -2.72 -0.05
C PHE A 42 -4.49 -3.85 0.81
N CYS A 43 -5.81 -3.85 1.03
CA CYS A 43 -6.50 -4.93 1.72
C CYS A 43 -6.25 -6.29 1.07
N ALA A 44 -6.07 -6.34 -0.26
CA ALA A 44 -5.77 -7.59 -0.96
C ALA A 44 -4.45 -8.24 -0.49
N HIS A 45 -3.52 -7.47 0.09
CA HIS A 45 -2.30 -8.05 0.68
C HIS A 45 -2.62 -8.98 1.85
N PHE A 46 -3.71 -8.74 2.58
CA PHE A 46 -4.03 -9.48 3.82
C PHE A 46 -4.37 -10.94 3.53
N GLY A 47 -5.20 -11.20 2.52
CA GLY A 47 -5.56 -12.56 2.12
C GLY A 47 -4.33 -13.34 1.66
N ALA A 48 -3.56 -12.77 0.72
CA ALA A 48 -2.35 -13.41 0.21
C ALA A 48 -1.32 -13.66 1.33
N LEU A 49 -1.06 -12.66 2.19
CA LEU A 49 -0.09 -12.80 3.28
C LEU A 49 -0.54 -13.82 4.33
N ALA A 50 -1.83 -13.83 4.71
CA ALA A 50 -2.37 -14.83 5.62
C ALA A 50 -2.20 -16.24 5.05
N ARG A 51 -2.52 -16.44 3.77
CA ARG A 51 -2.32 -17.72 3.09
C ARG A 51 -0.86 -18.14 3.11
N MET A 52 0.05 -17.22 2.81
CA MET A 52 1.48 -17.49 2.83
C MET A 52 2.01 -17.84 4.24
N VAL A 53 1.46 -17.23 5.29
CA VAL A 53 1.81 -17.56 6.68
C VAL A 53 1.29 -18.95 7.09
N GLU A 54 0.11 -19.36 6.64
CA GLU A 54 -0.38 -20.74 6.89
C GLU A 54 0.56 -21.79 6.31
N GLU A 55 1.14 -21.49 5.14
CA GLU A 55 1.92 -22.46 4.38
C GLU A 55 3.39 -22.47 4.79
N TYR A 56 3.95 -21.30 5.07
CA TYR A 56 5.39 -21.14 5.27
C TYR A 56 5.76 -20.51 6.62
N GLY A 57 4.78 -20.16 7.45
CA GLY A 57 4.99 -19.49 8.73
C GLY A 57 5.46 -18.05 8.61
N ALA A 58 6.09 -17.56 9.69
CA ALA A 58 6.54 -16.17 9.76
C ALA A 58 7.76 -15.92 8.87
N PHE A 59 7.69 -14.87 8.07
CA PHE A 59 8.80 -14.36 7.26
C PHE A 59 9.83 -13.63 8.12
N GLY A 60 11.12 -13.95 7.92
CA GLY A 60 12.23 -13.24 8.54
C GLY A 60 12.70 -12.01 7.80
N THR A 61 12.31 -11.83 6.53
CA THR A 61 12.43 -10.53 5.86
C THR A 61 11.11 -10.13 5.22
N VAL A 62 10.67 -8.90 5.46
CA VAL A 62 9.46 -8.36 4.84
C VAL A 62 9.77 -7.00 4.24
N SER A 63 9.40 -6.81 2.97
CA SER A 63 9.58 -5.54 2.28
C SER A 63 8.34 -5.08 1.54
N GLY A 64 8.13 -3.77 1.52
CA GLY A 64 7.06 -3.14 0.77
C GLY A 64 7.19 -1.62 0.75
N GLY A 65 6.72 -1.02 -0.34
CA GLY A 65 6.59 0.42 -0.48
C GLY A 65 5.12 0.83 -0.54
N SER A 66 4.88 2.10 -0.29
CA SER A 66 3.54 2.68 -0.39
C SER A 66 2.54 2.01 0.55
N SER A 67 1.33 1.69 0.11
CA SER A 67 0.31 1.04 0.94
C SER A 67 0.73 -0.34 1.46
N ALA A 68 1.72 -1.00 0.83
CA ALA A 68 2.32 -2.20 1.41
C ALA A 68 3.05 -1.91 2.74
N SER A 69 3.55 -0.69 2.98
CA SER A 69 4.16 -0.33 4.27
C SER A 69 3.18 -0.46 5.43
N ILE A 70 1.90 -0.21 5.19
CA ILE A 70 0.82 -0.40 6.17
C ILE A 70 0.67 -1.89 6.47
N THR A 71 0.62 -2.73 5.45
CA THR A 71 0.56 -4.19 5.62
C THR A 71 1.77 -4.72 6.40
N VAL A 72 2.98 -4.29 6.07
CA VAL A 72 4.20 -4.71 6.77
C VAL A 72 4.20 -4.25 8.24
N PHE A 73 3.74 -3.04 8.50
CA PHE A 73 3.57 -2.54 9.87
C PHE A 73 2.58 -3.38 10.68
N LEU A 74 1.41 -3.71 10.11
CA LEU A 74 0.39 -4.52 10.76
C LEU A 74 0.85 -5.97 10.97
N TYR A 75 1.56 -6.54 9.99
CA TYR A 75 2.19 -7.85 10.12
C TYR A 75 3.17 -7.89 11.29
N GLU A 76 4.09 -6.93 11.39
CA GLU A 76 5.01 -6.85 12.52
C GLU A 76 4.26 -6.62 13.85
N SER A 77 3.16 -5.88 13.81
CA SER A 77 2.33 -5.65 15.01
C SER A 77 1.65 -6.94 15.48
N ALA A 78 1.14 -7.77 14.56
CA ALA A 78 0.62 -9.10 14.90
C ALA A 78 1.71 -9.99 15.51
N LEU A 79 2.94 -9.97 14.96
CA LEU A 79 4.08 -10.73 15.51
C LEU A 79 4.47 -10.33 16.94
N LEU A 80 4.19 -9.09 17.35
CA LEU A 80 4.44 -8.62 18.71
C LEU A 80 3.38 -9.09 19.72
N ASN A 81 2.28 -9.70 19.27
CA ASN A 81 1.20 -10.10 20.15
C ASN A 81 1.65 -11.24 21.08
N PRO A 82 1.60 -11.06 22.41
CA PRO A 82 2.02 -12.09 23.37
C PRO A 82 1.18 -13.37 23.29
N ALA A 83 -0.05 -13.30 22.79
CA ALA A 83 -0.91 -14.47 22.61
C ALA A 83 -0.48 -15.41 21.45
N LEU A 84 0.53 -15.01 20.66
CA LEU A 84 1.21 -15.91 19.72
C LEU A 84 2.13 -16.92 20.40
N ALA A 85 2.47 -16.72 21.68
CA ALA A 85 3.34 -17.63 22.40
C ALA A 85 2.63 -18.99 22.62
N CYS A 86 3.16 -20.05 22.00
CA CYS A 86 2.68 -21.42 22.14
C CYS A 86 3.83 -22.42 22.06
N SER A 87 3.59 -23.65 22.50
CA SER A 87 4.60 -24.72 22.46
C SER A 87 4.72 -25.40 21.09
N ASP A 88 3.74 -25.20 20.20
CA ASP A 88 3.66 -25.83 18.89
C ASP A 88 3.83 -24.79 17.77
N GLU A 89 4.70 -25.07 16.81
CA GLU A 89 5.00 -24.17 15.69
C GLU A 89 3.80 -24.06 14.74
N GLU A 90 3.11 -25.16 14.45
CA GLU A 90 1.94 -25.12 13.55
C GLU A 90 0.81 -24.30 14.18
N GLN A 91 0.56 -24.45 15.48
CA GLN A 91 -0.36 -23.59 16.20
C GLN A 91 0.05 -22.10 16.12
N ALA A 92 1.34 -21.77 16.23
CA ALA A 92 1.82 -20.39 16.07
C ALA A 92 1.54 -19.85 14.65
N LYS A 93 1.73 -20.67 13.61
CA LYS A 93 1.40 -20.32 12.22
C LYS A 93 -0.09 -20.04 12.05
N GLU A 94 -0.94 -20.92 12.57
CA GLU A 94 -2.40 -20.74 12.51
C GLU A 94 -2.85 -19.48 13.24
N ARG A 95 -2.29 -19.22 14.43
CA ARG A 95 -2.60 -18.01 15.20
C ARG A 95 -2.16 -16.74 14.48
N LEU A 96 -0.95 -16.70 13.91
CA LEU A 96 -0.50 -15.54 13.15
C LEU A 96 -1.34 -15.33 11.89
N ALA A 97 -1.63 -16.40 11.13
CA ALA A 97 -2.49 -16.33 9.96
C ALA A 97 -3.90 -15.83 10.33
N PHE A 98 -4.47 -16.31 11.44
CA PHE A 98 -5.74 -15.84 11.97
C PHE A 98 -5.71 -14.35 12.30
N LEU A 99 -4.67 -13.85 12.98
CA LEU A 99 -4.53 -12.41 13.25
C LEU A 99 -4.51 -11.59 11.96
N ILE A 100 -3.76 -12.04 10.93
CA ILE A 100 -3.70 -11.34 9.64
C ILE A 100 -5.07 -11.34 8.93
N LYS A 101 -5.79 -12.46 8.93
CA LYS A 101 -7.17 -12.52 8.39
C LYS A 101 -8.09 -11.57 9.14
N SER A 102 -7.93 -11.48 10.46
CA SER A 102 -8.75 -10.64 11.31
C SER A 102 -8.57 -9.14 11.04
N PHE A 103 -7.56 -8.72 10.25
CA PHE A 103 -7.47 -7.33 9.76
C PHE A 103 -8.76 -6.91 9.03
N GLU A 104 -9.39 -7.85 8.32
CA GLU A 104 -10.74 -7.68 7.75
C GLU A 104 -11.78 -7.42 8.85
N GLY A 105 -11.79 -8.22 9.91
CA GLY A 105 -12.71 -8.05 11.03
C GLY A 105 -12.52 -6.76 11.82
N TYR A 106 -11.29 -6.27 11.96
CA TYR A 106 -11.06 -4.96 12.57
C TYR A 106 -11.71 -3.86 11.74
N ALA A 107 -11.66 -3.95 10.41
CA ALA A 107 -12.33 -3.01 9.52
C ALA A 107 -13.87 -3.02 9.67
N ASP A 108 -14.48 -4.08 10.23
CA ASP A 108 -15.91 -4.10 10.55
C ASP A 108 -16.26 -3.25 11.78
N SER A 109 -15.30 -3.06 12.68
CA SER A 109 -15.47 -2.21 13.87
C SER A 109 -15.21 -0.73 13.60
N VAL A 110 -14.47 -0.43 12.53
CA VAL A 110 -14.04 0.90 12.11
C VAL A 110 -15.19 1.93 11.98
N PRO A 111 -16.36 1.63 11.40
CA PRO A 111 -17.48 2.59 11.35
C PRO A 111 -18.01 3.04 12.72
N GLN A 112 -17.77 2.24 13.77
CA GLN A 112 -18.21 2.52 15.14
C GLN A 112 -17.12 3.21 15.99
N MET A 113 -15.88 3.22 15.53
CA MET A 113 -14.76 3.89 16.21
C MET A 113 -14.83 5.39 16.00
N LYS A 114 -14.56 6.14 17.07
CA LYS A 114 -14.74 7.60 17.06
C LYS A 114 -13.89 8.28 15.97
N ASN A 115 -12.62 7.88 15.85
CA ASN A 115 -11.71 8.52 14.88
C ASN A 115 -12.06 8.15 13.43
N PHE A 116 -12.58 6.95 13.19
CA PHE A 116 -12.88 6.50 11.83
C PHE A 116 -14.24 6.98 11.33
N ALA A 117 -15.26 7.03 12.20
CA ALA A 117 -16.54 7.66 11.86
C ALA A 117 -16.34 9.09 11.34
N GLU A 118 -15.38 9.81 11.94
CA GLU A 118 -14.93 11.13 11.53
C GLU A 118 -14.22 11.13 10.15
N LEU A 119 -13.49 10.07 9.77
CA LEU A 119 -12.93 9.91 8.43
C LEU A 119 -14.03 9.72 7.37
N PHE A 120 -15.01 8.85 7.63
CA PHE A 120 -16.11 8.60 6.70
C PHE A 120 -16.99 9.83 6.50
N ARG A 121 -17.28 10.54 7.61
CA ARG A 121 -17.96 11.82 7.57
C ARG A 121 -17.21 12.83 6.70
N PHE A 122 -15.88 12.86 6.80
CA PHE A 122 -15.05 13.71 5.95
C PHE A 122 -15.13 13.33 4.47
N VAL A 123 -15.02 12.04 4.11
CA VAL A 123 -15.15 11.59 2.71
C VAL A 123 -16.51 11.97 2.12
N LYS A 124 -17.59 11.79 2.88
CA LYS A 124 -18.92 12.23 2.49
C LYS A 124 -18.97 13.75 2.26
N LEU A 125 -18.41 14.52 3.19
CA LEU A 125 -18.36 15.98 3.08
C LEU A 125 -17.51 16.45 1.89
N VAL A 126 -16.41 15.77 1.57
CA VAL A 126 -15.60 16.03 0.38
C VAL A 126 -16.43 15.85 -0.90
N ASN A 127 -17.25 14.80 -0.98
CA ASN A 127 -18.14 14.57 -2.12
C ASN A 127 -19.25 15.63 -2.23
N GLU A 128 -19.82 16.06 -1.10
CA GLU A 128 -20.81 17.14 -1.05
C GLU A 128 -20.19 18.47 -1.51
N VAL A 129 -18.99 18.79 -1.03
CA VAL A 129 -18.25 20.00 -1.42
C VAL A 129 -17.88 19.95 -2.90
N LYS A 130 -17.40 18.83 -3.41
CA LYS A 130 -17.12 18.60 -4.83
C LYS A 130 -18.35 18.88 -5.69
N SER A 131 -19.50 18.30 -5.33
CA SER A 131 -20.76 18.52 -6.03
C SER A 131 -21.18 20.00 -5.99
N GLY A 132 -21.08 20.64 -4.82
CA GLY A 132 -21.40 22.05 -4.65
C GLY A 132 -20.50 22.99 -5.46
N ILE A 133 -19.19 22.73 -5.51
CA ILE A 133 -18.25 23.49 -6.35
C ILE A 133 -18.62 23.34 -7.82
N ASN A 134 -18.88 22.12 -8.29
CA ASN A 134 -19.27 21.87 -9.68
C ASN A 134 -20.58 22.58 -10.05
N GLN A 135 -21.56 22.62 -9.14
CA GLN A 135 -22.80 23.37 -9.33
C GLN A 135 -22.57 24.89 -9.37
N ILE A 136 -21.69 25.44 -8.53
CA ILE A 136 -21.37 26.87 -8.56
C ILE A 136 -20.71 27.23 -9.89
N ILE A 137 -19.75 26.42 -10.34
CA ILE A 137 -19.00 26.71 -11.57
C ILE A 137 -19.88 26.54 -12.83
N SER A 138 -20.90 25.68 -12.80
CA SER A 138 -21.81 25.52 -13.94
C SER A 138 -22.80 26.67 -14.11
N VAL A 139 -23.05 27.47 -13.07
CA VAL A 139 -24.02 28.59 -13.10
C VAL A 139 -23.38 29.98 -13.00
N HIS A 140 -22.07 30.07 -12.83
CA HIS A 140 -21.31 31.34 -12.81
C HIS A 140 -20.20 31.30 -13.87
N ASP A 141 -20.16 32.28 -14.76
CA ASP A 141 -19.05 32.46 -15.69
C ASP A 141 -17.82 32.99 -14.93
N LEU A 142 -16.83 32.12 -14.74
CA LEU A 142 -15.56 32.48 -14.08
C LEU A 142 -14.73 33.50 -14.89
N ASN A 143 -15.10 33.82 -16.13
CA ASN A 143 -14.50 34.90 -16.92
C ASN A 143 -15.22 36.25 -16.73
N SER A 144 -16.38 36.27 -16.07
CA SER A 144 -17.13 37.48 -15.79
C SER A 144 -16.61 38.17 -14.52
N VAL A 145 -16.19 39.43 -14.67
CA VAL A 145 -15.80 40.32 -13.54
C VAL A 145 -16.94 40.47 -12.52
N ARG A 146 -18.19 40.35 -12.96
CA ARG A 146 -19.37 40.48 -12.10
C ARG A 146 -19.66 39.20 -11.31
N GLU A 147 -19.45 38.04 -11.90
CA GLU A 147 -19.88 36.75 -11.31
C GLU A 147 -18.77 36.08 -10.49
N LEU A 148 -17.50 36.25 -10.88
CA LEU A 148 -16.37 35.65 -10.18
C LEU A 148 -16.34 35.93 -8.66
N PRO A 149 -16.60 37.14 -8.14
CA PRO A 149 -16.61 37.38 -6.70
C PRO A 149 -17.68 36.57 -5.98
N THR A 150 -18.84 36.40 -6.61
CA THR A 150 -19.96 35.63 -6.06
C THR A 150 -19.63 34.14 -6.06
N ALA A 151 -19.06 33.62 -7.15
CA ALA A 151 -18.56 32.26 -7.22
C ALA A 151 -17.50 32.00 -6.15
N ALA A 152 -16.51 32.89 -6.02
CA ALA A 152 -15.45 32.81 -5.03
C ALA A 152 -16.00 32.78 -3.59
N TYR A 153 -16.94 33.66 -3.26
CA TYR A 153 -17.59 33.69 -1.95
C TYR A 153 -18.37 32.40 -1.66
N LYS A 154 -19.12 31.88 -2.64
CA LYS A 154 -19.88 30.62 -2.48
C LYS A 154 -18.94 29.42 -2.29
N VAL A 155 -17.87 29.32 -3.10
CA VAL A 155 -16.85 28.26 -2.95
C VAL A 155 -16.18 28.37 -1.57
N ALA A 156 -15.77 29.57 -1.16
CA ALA A 156 -15.20 29.80 0.16
C ALA A 156 -16.17 29.42 1.30
N SER A 157 -17.47 29.69 1.12
CA SER A 157 -18.50 29.33 2.08
C SER A 157 -18.69 27.81 2.19
N LEU A 158 -18.66 27.07 1.07
CA LEU A 158 -18.67 25.60 1.09
C LEU A 158 -17.44 25.03 1.78
N LEU A 159 -16.25 25.55 1.47
CA LEU A 159 -15.00 25.11 2.10
C LEU A 159 -14.95 25.43 3.59
N LYS A 160 -15.70 26.46 4.04
CA LYS A 160 -15.86 26.74 5.47
C LYS A 160 -16.53 25.59 6.22
N ILE A 161 -17.34 24.76 5.56
CA ILE A 161 -17.94 23.56 6.18
C ILE A 161 -16.84 22.53 6.52
N LEU A 162 -15.89 22.33 5.61
CA LEU A 162 -14.69 21.51 5.90
C LEU A 162 -13.83 22.16 7.00
N TRP A 163 -13.75 23.49 7.03
CA TRP A 163 -13.02 24.22 8.05
C TRP A 163 -13.67 24.14 9.44
N THR A 164 -15.00 24.05 9.54
CA THR A 164 -15.65 23.86 10.85
C THR A 164 -15.31 22.51 11.46
N GLU A 165 -14.93 21.54 10.62
CA GLU A 165 -14.38 20.26 11.04
C GLU A 165 -12.86 20.35 11.37
N LYS A 166 -12.23 21.54 11.41
CA LYS A 166 -10.78 21.66 11.76
C LYS A 166 -10.40 21.09 13.12
N ASN A 167 -11.37 20.89 14.00
CA ASN A 167 -11.14 20.29 15.32
C ASN A 167 -11.12 18.75 15.25
N ASN A 168 -11.58 18.15 14.15
CA ASN A 168 -11.45 16.73 13.88
C ASN A 168 -9.96 16.40 13.69
N PRO A 169 -9.38 15.46 14.46
CA PRO A 169 -7.94 15.17 14.44
C PRO A 169 -7.41 14.75 13.06
N ILE A 170 -8.25 14.20 12.18
CA ILE A 170 -7.93 13.84 10.80
C ILE A 170 -7.75 15.09 9.93
N ILE A 171 -8.57 16.10 10.17
CA ILE A 171 -8.65 17.34 9.37
C ILE A 171 -7.74 18.43 9.96
N ARG A 172 -7.44 18.35 11.27
CA ARG A 172 -6.69 19.32 12.10
C ARG A 172 -5.33 19.70 11.52
N LYS A 173 -4.81 18.92 10.60
CA LYS A 173 -3.46 19.07 10.05
C LYS A 173 -3.39 18.98 8.53
N LEU A 174 -4.49 19.19 7.78
CA LEU A 174 -4.39 19.38 6.32
C LEU A 174 -3.34 20.48 6.06
N PRO A 175 -2.13 20.15 5.57
CA PRO A 175 -0.99 21.08 5.58
C PRO A 175 -1.14 22.24 4.58
N GLU A 176 -2.33 22.40 4.00
CA GLU A 176 -2.54 23.00 2.69
C GLU A 176 -3.86 23.76 2.57
N TRP A 177 -4.35 24.24 3.71
CA TRP A 177 -5.32 25.33 3.72
C TRP A 177 -4.79 26.62 3.07
N GLU A 178 -3.57 26.64 2.52
CA GLU A 178 -3.03 27.76 1.75
C GLU A 178 -3.98 28.17 0.61
N LEU A 179 -4.48 27.25 -0.22
CA LEU A 179 -5.42 27.58 -1.30
C LEU A 179 -6.73 28.19 -0.76
N PHE A 180 -7.27 27.60 0.32
CA PHE A 180 -8.49 28.10 0.96
C PHE A 180 -8.29 29.46 1.62
N THR A 181 -7.18 29.62 2.35
CA THR A 181 -6.80 30.86 3.02
C THR A 181 -6.54 31.95 1.99
N ASN A 182 -5.88 31.63 0.88
CA ASN A 182 -5.70 32.52 -0.25
C ASN A 182 -7.04 32.92 -0.86
N LEU A 183 -7.95 31.98 -1.11
CA LEU A 183 -9.29 32.28 -1.61
C LEU A 183 -10.06 33.20 -0.65
N LEU A 184 -10.04 32.91 0.66
CA LEU A 184 -10.68 33.75 1.67
C LEU A 184 -10.08 35.16 1.70
N ASN A 185 -8.75 35.27 1.71
CA ASN A 185 -8.05 36.55 1.67
C ASN A 185 -8.40 37.34 0.40
N TYR A 186 -8.42 36.67 -0.75
CA TYR A 186 -8.79 37.29 -2.02
C TYR A 186 -10.25 37.75 -2.01
N THR A 187 -11.19 36.96 -1.49
CA THR A 187 -12.61 37.38 -1.42
C THR A 187 -12.83 38.61 -0.54
N ARG A 188 -12.09 38.73 0.57
CA ARG A 188 -12.13 39.92 1.43
C ARG A 188 -11.63 41.16 0.71
N ASP A 189 -10.52 41.01 -0.02
CA ASP A 189 -9.82 42.14 -0.63
C ASP A 189 -10.36 42.49 -2.04
N PHE A 190 -11.14 41.59 -2.66
CA PHE A 190 -11.75 41.81 -3.99
C PHE A 190 -12.73 42.99 -4.00
N VAL A 191 -13.37 43.26 -2.86
CA VAL A 191 -14.34 44.36 -2.68
C VAL A 191 -13.67 45.72 -2.81
N VAL A 192 -12.36 45.81 -2.58
CA VAL A 192 -11.65 47.09 -2.48
C VAL A 192 -11.16 47.58 -3.85
N LEU A 193 -10.46 46.75 -4.64
CA LEU A 193 -9.97 47.09 -5.98
C LEU A 193 -9.68 45.83 -6.84
N PRO A 194 -10.51 45.50 -7.85
CA PRO A 194 -10.25 44.38 -8.75
C PRO A 194 -9.21 44.79 -9.81
N THR A 195 -7.98 44.31 -9.67
CA THR A 195 -7.00 44.35 -10.78
C THR A 195 -7.15 43.10 -11.63
N ALA A 196 -6.81 43.18 -12.93
CA ALA A 196 -6.85 42.02 -13.83
C ALA A 196 -6.05 40.83 -13.29
N TRP A 197 -4.93 41.11 -12.62
CA TRP A 197 -4.10 40.10 -11.96
C TRP A 197 -4.80 39.42 -10.77
N ARG A 198 -5.52 40.17 -9.92
CA ARG A 198 -6.31 39.59 -8.82
C ARG A 198 -7.47 38.75 -9.35
N PHE A 199 -8.15 39.24 -10.38
CA PHE A 199 -9.20 38.49 -11.08
C PHE A 199 -8.68 37.14 -11.57
N TYR A 200 -7.53 37.14 -12.25
CA TYR A 200 -6.88 35.93 -12.75
C TYR A 200 -6.54 34.94 -11.62
N ARG A 201 -5.93 35.41 -10.53
CA ARG A 201 -5.57 34.55 -9.39
C ARG A 201 -6.78 33.93 -8.70
N VAL A 202 -7.85 34.69 -8.46
CA VAL A 202 -9.09 34.14 -7.85
C VAL A 202 -9.69 33.05 -8.73
N LYS A 203 -9.81 33.30 -10.03
CA LYS A 203 -10.29 32.32 -11.00
C LYS A 203 -9.46 31.04 -10.94
N ASN A 204 -8.14 31.16 -11.03
CA ASN A 204 -7.25 30.00 -11.02
C ASN A 204 -7.29 29.24 -9.69
N THR A 205 -7.34 29.95 -8.55
CA THR A 205 -7.49 29.29 -7.24
C THR A 205 -8.79 28.48 -7.17
N ILE A 206 -9.92 29.00 -7.69
CA ILE A 206 -11.18 28.23 -7.75
C ILE A 206 -11.02 26.99 -8.62
N LEU A 207 -10.38 27.11 -9.79
CA LEU A 207 -10.16 25.99 -10.71
C LEU A 207 -9.23 24.93 -10.12
N GLN A 208 -8.16 25.33 -9.44
CA GLN A 208 -7.23 24.42 -8.76
C GLN A 208 -7.89 23.70 -7.58
N ILE A 209 -8.76 24.38 -6.84
CA ILE A 209 -9.57 23.75 -5.80
C ILE A 209 -10.48 22.71 -6.45
N LYS A 210 -11.26 23.11 -7.48
CA LYS A 210 -12.14 22.19 -8.21
C LYS A 210 -11.39 20.95 -8.69
N GLU A 211 -10.25 21.14 -9.36
CA GLU A 211 -9.39 20.07 -9.85
C GLU A 211 -8.96 19.14 -8.71
N SER A 212 -8.44 19.68 -7.60
CA SER A 212 -8.02 18.90 -6.43
C SER A 212 -9.14 18.00 -5.87
N PHE A 213 -10.40 18.46 -5.89
CA PHE A 213 -11.57 17.66 -5.50
C PHE A 213 -12.01 16.68 -6.61
N ASP A 214 -11.86 17.05 -7.88
CA ASP A 214 -12.24 16.20 -9.00
C ASP A 214 -11.36 14.96 -9.10
N VAL A 215 -10.05 15.14 -8.90
CA VAL A 215 -9.05 14.07 -8.91
C VAL A 215 -8.75 13.50 -7.52
N PHE A 216 -9.49 13.90 -6.47
CA PHE A 216 -9.34 13.27 -5.16
C PHE A 216 -9.68 11.78 -5.24
N ALA A 217 -8.77 10.94 -4.71
CA ALA A 217 -8.83 9.49 -4.80
C ALA A 217 -8.95 8.96 -6.24
N LYS A 218 -8.60 9.79 -7.24
CA LYS A 218 -8.44 9.37 -8.62
C LYS A 218 -6.99 9.56 -9.02
N PHE A 219 -6.48 8.58 -9.75
CA PHE A 219 -5.12 8.61 -10.27
C PHE A 219 -5.18 8.90 -11.76
N ASP A 220 -4.98 10.18 -12.13
CA ASP A 220 -4.91 10.58 -13.53
C ASP A 220 -3.51 11.11 -13.86
N SER A 221 -2.54 10.20 -13.93
CA SER A 221 -1.17 10.57 -14.28
C SER A 221 -1.06 11.21 -15.68
N LYS A 222 -2.02 10.97 -16.59
CA LYS A 222 -2.03 11.52 -17.95
C LYS A 222 -2.48 12.98 -17.98
N ASN A 223 -3.55 13.33 -17.29
CA ASN A 223 -4.14 14.68 -17.40
C ASN A 223 -3.90 15.58 -16.18
N ASP A 224 -3.58 15.03 -15.00
CA ASP A 224 -3.28 15.80 -13.79
C ASP A 224 -1.86 16.38 -13.86
N GLU A 225 -1.71 17.59 -14.41
CA GLU A 225 -0.42 18.28 -14.46
C GLU A 225 0.08 18.72 -13.09
N ALA A 226 -0.84 18.84 -12.12
CA ALA A 226 -0.56 19.31 -10.78
C ALA A 226 -0.32 18.17 -9.78
N LEU A 227 -0.23 16.91 -10.25
CA LEU A 227 -0.16 15.69 -9.44
C LEU A 227 0.83 15.78 -8.24
N PHE A 228 1.99 16.42 -8.45
CA PHE A 228 3.04 16.55 -7.43
C PHE A 228 2.97 17.80 -6.55
N LEU A 229 2.01 18.70 -6.81
CA LEU A 229 1.94 20.05 -6.26
C LEU A 229 0.63 20.31 -5.55
N ARG A 230 -0.46 19.76 -6.09
CA ARG A 230 -1.81 19.99 -5.60
C ARG A 230 -1.98 19.42 -4.19
N PRO A 231 -2.75 20.08 -3.34
CA PRO A 231 -3.04 19.54 -2.04
C PRO A 231 -3.63 18.14 -2.04
N GLY A 232 -3.06 17.30 -1.20
CA GLY A 232 -3.75 16.12 -0.72
C GLY A 232 -4.93 16.52 0.16
N LEU A 233 -6.02 15.77 0.09
CA LEU A 233 -7.11 15.88 1.07
C LEU A 233 -6.90 14.91 2.25
N ILE A 234 -5.74 14.25 2.34
CA ILE A 234 -5.38 13.32 3.41
C ILE A 234 -4.05 13.76 4.03
N ASP A 235 -4.02 13.95 5.35
CA ASP A 235 -2.76 14.08 6.11
C ASP A 235 -2.26 12.70 6.52
N PHE A 236 -1.21 12.24 5.84
CA PHE A 236 -0.61 10.94 6.12
C PHE A 236 0.01 10.83 7.52
N LYS A 237 0.29 11.93 8.21
CA LYS A 237 0.66 11.89 9.64
C LYS A 237 -0.50 11.39 10.49
N THR A 238 -1.73 11.80 10.18
CA THR A 238 -2.90 11.29 10.89
C THR A 238 -3.27 9.89 10.45
N VAL A 239 -3.12 9.55 9.16
CA VAL A 239 -3.25 8.16 8.70
C VAL A 239 -2.30 7.24 9.46
N ALA A 240 -1.06 7.67 9.70
CA ALA A 240 -0.12 6.95 10.54
C ALA A 240 -0.65 6.74 11.97
N GLU A 241 -1.27 7.74 12.62
CA GLU A 241 -1.90 7.54 13.94
C GLU A 241 -3.05 6.52 13.91
N ILE A 242 -3.88 6.57 12.86
CA ILE A 242 -5.03 5.67 12.70
C ILE A 242 -4.53 4.21 12.61
N PHE A 243 -3.58 3.95 11.70
CA PHE A 243 -2.98 2.62 11.63
C PHE A 243 -2.18 2.30 12.89
N GLY A 244 -1.60 3.28 13.55
CA GLY A 244 -0.94 3.09 14.85
C GLY A 244 -1.86 2.57 15.93
N GLN A 245 -3.12 3.01 15.98
CA GLN A 245 -4.13 2.45 16.89
C GLN A 245 -4.43 0.99 16.54
N MET A 246 -4.59 0.66 15.25
CA MET A 246 -4.74 -0.73 14.82
C MET A 246 -3.49 -1.56 15.16
N GLY A 247 -2.29 -1.00 15.03
CA GLY A 247 -1.04 -1.64 15.42
C GLY A 247 -0.93 -1.86 16.94
N ASP A 248 -1.37 -0.90 17.75
CA ASP A 248 -1.45 -1.05 19.22
C ASP A 248 -2.36 -2.21 19.58
N PHE A 249 -3.54 -2.30 18.94
CA PHE A 249 -4.48 -3.40 19.12
C PHE A 249 -3.80 -4.74 18.81
N TYR A 250 -3.25 -4.90 17.60
CA TYR A 250 -2.65 -6.18 17.20
C TYR A 250 -1.39 -6.56 17.97
N ALA A 251 -0.60 -5.59 18.43
CA ALA A 251 0.56 -5.85 19.29
C ALA A 251 0.16 -6.13 20.75
N SER A 252 -1.13 -6.08 21.08
CA SER A 252 -1.67 -6.16 22.45
C SER A 252 -1.03 -5.13 23.39
N TYR A 253 -0.74 -3.94 22.87
CA TYR A 253 -0.21 -2.87 23.70
C TYR A 253 -1.29 -2.42 24.68
N ASP A 254 -0.87 -2.28 25.94
CA ASP A 254 -1.72 -1.91 27.07
C ASP A 254 -2.93 -2.83 27.25
N GLN A 255 -2.76 -4.14 27.04
CA GLN A 255 -3.82 -5.14 27.22
C GLN A 255 -4.52 -5.07 28.58
N GLU A 256 -3.82 -4.63 29.63
CA GLU A 256 -4.39 -4.42 30.96
C GLU A 256 -5.51 -3.37 30.99
N LEU A 257 -5.54 -2.45 30.01
CA LEU A 257 -6.52 -1.37 29.93
C LEU A 257 -7.83 -1.77 29.23
N TRP A 258 -7.80 -2.72 28.29
CA TRP A 258 -8.93 -2.98 27.40
C TRP A 258 -9.19 -4.47 27.12
N ASP A 259 -8.15 -5.30 27.19
CA ASP A 259 -8.26 -6.73 26.96
C ASP A 259 -8.89 -7.38 28.20
N GLY A 260 -8.30 -7.20 29.39
CA GLY A 260 -8.76 -7.80 30.65
C GLY A 260 -8.77 -9.35 30.59
N GLU A 261 -8.08 -10.02 31.52
CA GLU A 261 -8.05 -11.51 31.61
C GLU A 261 -7.62 -12.26 30.32
N GLY A 262 -6.84 -11.65 29.42
CA GLY A 262 -6.23 -12.35 28.27
C GLY A 262 -7.22 -12.77 27.17
N ARG A 263 -8.11 -11.87 26.73
CA ARG A 263 -9.10 -12.22 25.68
C ARG A 263 -8.45 -12.47 24.34
N PHE A 264 -7.32 -11.83 24.02
CA PHE A 264 -6.57 -12.22 22.83
C PHE A 264 -6.14 -13.69 22.87
N GLN A 265 -5.71 -14.18 24.04
CA GLN A 265 -5.39 -15.58 24.22
C GLN A 265 -6.62 -16.46 23.99
N ALA A 266 -7.76 -16.14 24.62
CA ALA A 266 -9.00 -16.89 24.45
C ALA A 266 -9.49 -16.88 22.98
N LEU A 267 -9.42 -15.73 22.32
CA LEU A 267 -9.76 -15.57 20.90
C LEU A 267 -8.87 -16.48 20.04
N LEU A 268 -7.55 -16.46 20.25
CA LEU A 268 -6.62 -17.27 19.46
C LEU A 268 -6.71 -18.77 19.78
N GLU A 269 -6.99 -19.14 21.03
CA GLU A 269 -7.19 -20.54 21.40
C GLU A 269 -8.43 -21.16 20.73
N GLU A 270 -9.53 -20.42 20.64
CA GLU A 270 -10.79 -20.98 20.15
C GLU A 270 -11.06 -20.70 18.66
N CYS A 271 -10.61 -19.56 18.15
CA CYS A 271 -10.92 -19.13 16.79
C CYS A 271 -9.81 -19.42 15.78
N ALA A 272 -8.54 -19.49 16.22
CA ALA A 272 -7.43 -19.81 15.32
C ALA A 272 -7.27 -21.32 15.10
N GLU A 273 -7.70 -22.15 16.05
CA GLU A 273 -7.65 -23.60 15.92
C GLU A 273 -8.43 -24.07 14.68
N ASN A 274 -7.76 -24.83 13.81
CA ASN A 274 -8.34 -25.30 12.54
C ASN A 274 -8.84 -24.14 11.66
N SER A 275 -8.18 -22.98 11.72
CA SER A 275 -8.51 -21.83 10.89
C SER A 275 -7.86 -21.88 9.51
N ARG A 276 -6.86 -22.75 9.32
CA ARG A 276 -6.16 -22.94 8.05
C ARG A 276 -7.14 -23.28 6.92
N GLY A 277 -6.95 -22.66 5.76
CA GLY A 277 -7.81 -22.86 4.59
C GLY A 277 -9.16 -22.13 4.64
N TYR A 278 -9.47 -21.41 5.71
CA TYR A 278 -10.70 -20.63 5.84
C TYR A 278 -10.45 -19.13 5.82
N GLU A 279 -11.29 -18.43 5.06
CA GLU A 279 -11.35 -16.97 4.98
C GLU A 279 -12.02 -16.37 6.23
N TRP A 280 -11.83 -15.07 6.44
CA TRP A 280 -12.42 -14.36 7.59
C TRP A 280 -13.95 -14.41 7.62
N ASP A 281 -14.63 -14.41 6.48
CA ASP A 281 -16.09 -14.48 6.39
C ASP A 281 -16.69 -15.77 6.97
N VAL A 282 -15.92 -16.87 6.99
CA VAL A 282 -16.25 -18.13 7.63
C VAL A 282 -15.82 -18.09 9.09
N LEU A 283 -14.58 -17.67 9.36
CA LEU A 283 -14.02 -17.67 10.71
C LEU A 283 -14.78 -16.75 11.67
N SER A 284 -15.16 -15.56 11.21
CA SER A 284 -15.91 -14.57 11.98
C SER A 284 -17.23 -15.08 12.53
N LYS A 285 -17.84 -16.10 11.90
CA LYS A 285 -19.12 -16.70 12.31
C LYS A 285 -18.97 -17.85 13.30
N ARG A 286 -17.75 -18.36 13.52
CA ARG A 286 -17.51 -19.45 14.48
C ARG A 286 -17.83 -18.97 15.88
N VAL A 287 -18.58 -19.76 16.65
CA VAL A 287 -18.99 -19.41 18.01
C VAL A 287 -17.95 -19.90 19.00
N MET A 288 -17.45 -19.00 19.82
CA MET A 288 -16.56 -19.29 20.95
C MET A 288 -17.36 -19.96 22.07
N LYS A 289 -16.84 -21.05 22.61
CA LYS A 289 -17.38 -21.79 23.76
C LYS A 289 -17.30 -20.95 25.04
N SER A 290 -16.22 -20.18 25.25
CA SER A 290 -16.04 -19.39 26.48
C SER A 290 -17.04 -18.24 26.61
N SER A 291 -17.39 -17.58 25.50
CA SER A 291 -18.20 -16.36 25.52
C SER A 291 -19.61 -16.54 24.93
N GLY A 292 -19.84 -17.60 24.17
CA GLY A 292 -21.07 -17.81 23.40
C GLY A 292 -21.23 -16.85 22.21
N LYS A 293 -20.24 -15.98 21.94
CA LYS A 293 -20.25 -15.04 20.83
C LYS A 293 -19.49 -15.60 19.64
N SER A 294 -19.79 -15.07 18.45
CA SER A 294 -18.96 -15.36 17.29
C SER A 294 -17.58 -14.69 17.38
N CYS A 295 -16.57 -15.25 16.73
CA CYS A 295 -15.22 -14.70 16.70
C CYS A 295 -15.19 -13.25 16.18
N GLY A 296 -16.06 -12.91 15.22
CA GLY A 296 -16.19 -11.55 14.70
C GLY A 296 -16.84 -10.59 15.67
N GLU A 297 -17.87 -11.02 16.41
CA GLU A 297 -18.47 -10.22 17.48
C GLU A 297 -17.49 -9.96 18.62
N GLU A 298 -16.71 -10.98 18.99
CA GLU A 298 -15.70 -10.84 20.05
C GLU A 298 -14.56 -9.91 19.62
N LEU A 299 -14.02 -10.08 18.41
CA LEU A 299 -13.01 -9.16 17.87
C LEU A 299 -13.53 -7.72 17.80
N THR A 300 -14.76 -7.51 17.31
CA THR A 300 -15.40 -6.18 17.25
C THR A 300 -15.48 -5.57 18.64
N ARG A 301 -15.92 -6.34 19.64
CA ARG A 301 -16.01 -5.90 21.02
C ARG A 301 -14.64 -5.50 21.59
N MET A 302 -13.62 -6.29 21.32
CA MET A 302 -12.24 -6.01 21.74
C MET A 302 -11.72 -4.72 21.08
N ALA A 303 -11.93 -4.56 19.77
CA ALA A 303 -11.50 -3.39 19.02
C ALA A 303 -12.19 -2.09 19.49
N LEU A 304 -13.48 -2.14 19.81
CA LEU A 304 -14.20 -0.99 20.37
C LEU A 304 -13.78 -0.66 21.81
N ALA A 305 -13.54 -1.69 22.64
CA ALA A 305 -13.00 -1.48 23.98
C ALA A 305 -11.60 -0.84 23.91
N HIS A 306 -10.78 -1.25 22.95
CA HIS A 306 -9.48 -0.68 22.67
C HIS A 306 -9.56 0.80 22.26
N ASP A 307 -10.47 1.16 21.33
CA ASP A 307 -10.69 2.57 20.91
C ASP A 307 -11.14 3.46 22.09
N GLN A 308 -11.91 2.90 23.02
CA GLN A 308 -12.44 3.62 24.19
C GLN A 308 -11.45 3.72 25.36
N ALA A 309 -10.36 2.96 25.34
CA ALA A 309 -9.37 2.96 26.41
C ALA A 309 -8.71 4.34 26.57
N LYS A 310 -8.33 4.69 27.82
CA LYS A 310 -7.68 5.97 28.14
C LYS A 310 -6.35 6.14 27.38
N ALA A 311 -5.89 7.39 27.32
CA ALA A 311 -4.63 7.77 26.70
C ALA A 311 -3.47 6.86 27.15
N ARG A 312 -2.75 6.34 26.16
CA ARG A 312 -1.70 5.34 26.32
C ARG A 312 -0.36 6.01 26.56
N SER A 313 0.51 5.33 27.31
CA SER A 313 1.89 5.81 27.53
C SER A 313 2.79 5.47 26.34
N HIS A 314 2.49 4.38 25.63
CA HIS A 314 3.28 3.90 24.50
C HIS A 314 2.39 3.64 23.28
N HIS A 315 2.93 3.90 22.09
CA HIS A 315 2.25 3.67 20.82
C HIS A 315 3.18 2.95 19.86
N ARG A 316 2.64 1.95 19.17
CA ARG A 316 3.30 1.07 18.21
C ARG A 316 3.96 1.82 17.05
N ILE A 317 3.39 2.96 16.64
CA ILE A 317 4.00 3.83 15.62
C ILE A 317 5.26 4.56 16.11
N ASN A 318 5.50 4.66 17.42
CA ASN A 318 6.74 5.25 17.93
C ASN A 318 7.88 4.23 17.97
N ASP A 319 7.59 2.94 17.75
CA ASP A 319 8.61 1.91 17.66
C ASP A 319 9.34 1.94 16.31
N PHE A 320 10.55 1.40 16.33
CA PHE A 320 11.34 1.17 15.13
C PHE A 320 10.97 -0.19 14.49
N PRO A 321 11.04 -0.33 13.16
CA PRO A 321 10.89 -1.60 12.48
C PRO A 321 11.93 -2.65 12.93
N GLY A 322 11.54 -3.91 12.95
CA GLY A 322 12.35 -5.04 13.41
C GLY A 322 12.47 -5.13 14.94
N LYS A 323 11.41 -4.77 15.68
CA LYS A 323 11.36 -4.81 17.15
C LYS A 323 11.14 -6.22 17.70
N VAL A 324 10.48 -7.10 16.95
CA VAL A 324 10.10 -8.47 17.37
C VAL A 324 11.33 -9.30 17.73
N ASP A 325 12.31 -9.36 16.83
CA ASP A 325 13.50 -10.22 16.90
C ASP A 325 14.59 -9.63 16.00
N ASP A 326 15.87 -9.79 16.36
CA ASP A 326 17.00 -9.34 15.54
C ASP A 326 17.14 -10.08 14.20
N ARG A 327 16.50 -11.25 14.07
CA ARG A 327 16.36 -12.01 12.83
C ARG A 327 15.34 -11.39 11.88
N LEU A 328 14.35 -10.66 12.39
CA LEU A 328 13.36 -9.97 11.55
C LEU A 328 13.97 -8.74 10.89
N THR A 329 13.98 -8.74 9.56
CA THR A 329 14.43 -7.61 8.75
C THR A 329 13.22 -6.97 8.06
N ILE A 330 12.88 -5.76 8.47
CA ILE A 330 11.84 -4.95 7.81
C ILE A 330 12.52 -3.93 6.89
N ILE A 331 12.03 -3.84 5.65
CA ILE A 331 12.58 -2.96 4.62
C ILE A 331 11.43 -2.17 3.98
N ILE A 332 11.31 -0.89 4.28
CA ILE A 332 10.27 -0.03 3.67
C ILE A 332 10.91 0.94 2.69
N SER A 333 10.26 1.14 1.54
CA SER A 333 10.77 2.03 0.49
C SER A 333 10.02 3.36 0.38
N THR A 334 10.71 4.38 -0.13
CA THR A 334 10.14 5.63 -0.64
C THR A 334 10.96 6.16 -1.82
N SER A 335 10.36 6.99 -2.68
CA SER A 335 11.09 7.75 -3.69
C SER A 335 11.67 9.00 -3.08
N LEU A 336 12.89 9.36 -3.49
CA LEU A 336 13.62 10.49 -2.94
C LEU A 336 14.08 11.47 -4.01
N ILE A 337 13.97 12.76 -3.69
CA ILE A 337 14.70 13.84 -4.38
C ILE A 337 15.48 14.60 -3.31
N ARG A 338 16.80 14.71 -3.50
CA ARG A 338 17.74 15.30 -2.52
C ARG A 338 18.59 16.42 -3.09
N ASP A 339 18.67 16.55 -4.41
CA ASP A 339 19.46 17.61 -5.03
C ASP A 339 18.77 18.96 -4.81
N LEU A 340 19.53 19.92 -4.26
CA LEU A 340 19.00 21.25 -3.94
C LEU A 340 18.33 21.97 -5.13
N PRO A 341 18.84 21.88 -6.38
CA PRO A 341 18.19 22.50 -7.52
C PRO A 341 16.77 21.97 -7.75
N THR A 342 16.56 20.65 -7.80
CA THR A 342 15.23 20.07 -8.02
C THR A 342 14.30 20.32 -6.85
N VAL A 343 14.80 20.23 -5.60
CA VAL A 343 14.00 20.56 -4.41
C VAL A 343 13.54 22.02 -4.44
N SER A 344 14.42 22.94 -4.86
CA SER A 344 14.09 24.37 -4.97
C SER A 344 13.07 24.63 -6.08
N LYS A 345 13.21 23.98 -7.24
CA LYS A 345 12.23 24.03 -8.33
C LYS A 345 10.85 23.55 -7.88
N TRP A 346 10.79 22.46 -7.11
CA TRP A 346 9.52 21.97 -6.55
C TRP A 346 8.88 22.99 -5.59
N ARG A 347 9.67 23.58 -4.67
CA ARG A 347 9.17 24.59 -3.73
C ARG A 347 8.64 25.83 -4.44
N GLU A 348 9.31 26.28 -5.49
CA GLU A 348 8.86 27.39 -6.33
C GLU A 348 7.59 27.04 -7.10
N ALA A 349 7.57 25.88 -7.76
CA ALA A 349 6.39 25.36 -8.46
C ALA A 349 5.17 25.26 -7.53
N LYS A 350 5.35 24.69 -6.33
CA LYS A 350 4.30 24.59 -5.31
C LYS A 350 3.80 25.96 -4.88
N LYS A 351 4.71 26.93 -4.66
CA LYS A 351 4.35 28.31 -4.32
C LYS A 351 3.57 28.99 -5.44
N ASN A 352 4.00 28.84 -6.69
CA ASN A 352 3.31 29.40 -7.85
C ASN A 352 1.93 28.76 -8.04
N TYR A 353 1.83 27.44 -7.86
CA TYR A 353 0.57 26.72 -7.85
C TYR A 353 -0.37 27.28 -6.78
N SER A 354 0.07 27.39 -5.52
CA SER A 354 -0.78 27.87 -4.42
C SER A 354 -1.19 29.34 -4.55
N GLN A 355 -0.49 30.11 -5.36
CA GLN A 355 -0.79 31.50 -5.68
C GLN A 355 -1.74 31.69 -6.87
N GLY A 356 -2.21 30.61 -7.49
CA GLY A 356 -3.09 30.68 -8.67
C GLY A 356 -2.37 31.20 -9.92
N GLU A 357 -1.06 30.98 -10.04
CA GLU A 357 -0.33 31.30 -11.27
C GLU A 357 -0.72 30.37 -12.44
N SER A 358 -0.31 30.74 -13.65
CA SER A 358 -0.49 29.94 -14.86
C SER A 358 0.35 28.67 -14.86
N SER A 359 -0.08 27.62 -15.58
CA SER A 359 0.56 26.29 -15.56
C SER A 359 2.02 26.28 -15.99
N ASP A 360 2.41 27.13 -16.94
CA ASP A 360 3.80 27.34 -17.35
C ASP A 360 4.73 27.75 -16.20
N LYS A 361 4.19 28.36 -15.13
CA LYS A 361 4.98 28.82 -13.97
C LYS A 361 5.04 27.83 -12.82
N TRP A 362 4.16 26.84 -12.80
CA TRP A 362 4.12 25.86 -11.72
C TRP A 362 4.36 24.42 -12.17
N GLN A 363 4.64 24.16 -13.44
CA GLN A 363 5.00 22.79 -13.86
C GLN A 363 6.24 22.27 -13.10
N PHE A 364 6.09 21.08 -12.53
CA PHE A 364 7.19 20.35 -11.90
C PHE A 364 7.47 19.06 -12.66
N ARG A 365 8.54 19.07 -13.44
CA ARG A 365 9.07 17.92 -14.18
C ARG A 365 10.54 17.76 -13.80
N PRO A 366 10.86 16.97 -12.77
CA PRO A 366 12.26 16.74 -12.40
C PRO A 366 12.98 15.94 -13.49
N ASP A 367 14.31 15.95 -13.43
CA ASP A 367 15.10 14.98 -14.18
C ASP A 367 14.98 13.63 -13.46
N TYR A 368 14.71 12.55 -14.21
CA TYR A 368 14.65 11.22 -13.62
C TYR A 368 15.98 10.79 -12.98
N GLU A 369 17.09 11.37 -13.42
CA GLU A 369 18.40 11.15 -12.78
C GLU A 369 18.54 11.76 -11.39
N SER A 370 17.66 12.67 -10.98
CA SER A 370 17.65 13.19 -9.61
C SER A 370 16.89 12.31 -8.62
N ILE A 371 16.13 11.32 -9.12
CA ILE A 371 15.31 10.44 -8.29
C ILE A 371 16.14 9.25 -7.81
N ARG A 372 15.98 8.95 -6.52
CA ARG A 372 16.55 7.79 -5.83
C ARG A 372 15.46 6.97 -5.15
N TYR A 373 15.78 5.74 -4.76
CA TYR A 373 14.90 4.85 -3.99
C TYR A 373 15.47 4.67 -2.60
N GLY A 374 14.82 5.31 -1.62
CA GLY A 374 15.21 5.27 -0.23
C GLY A 374 14.67 4.05 0.48
N TYR A 375 15.51 3.37 1.26
CA TYR A 375 15.10 2.24 2.09
C TYR A 375 15.33 2.53 3.57
N TRP A 376 14.26 2.41 4.34
CA TRP A 376 14.31 2.36 5.80
C TRP A 376 14.62 0.94 6.25
N VAL A 377 15.75 0.77 6.94
CA VAL A 377 16.21 -0.52 7.45
C VAL A 377 16.91 -0.33 8.79
N LYS A 378 16.85 -1.36 9.65
CA LYS A 378 17.47 -1.35 10.98
C LYS A 378 18.97 -1.02 10.90
N SER A 379 19.47 -0.19 11.81
CA SER A 379 20.88 0.25 11.86
C SER A 379 21.90 -0.86 11.64
N SER A 380 21.69 -2.02 12.27
CA SER A 380 22.61 -3.17 12.17
C SER A 380 22.71 -3.79 10.77
N LYS A 381 21.81 -3.46 9.83
CA LYS A 381 21.77 -4.01 8.47
C LYS A 381 22.19 -3.00 7.40
N GLN A 382 22.23 -1.70 7.72
CA GLN A 382 22.38 -0.61 6.73
C GLN A 382 23.64 -0.76 5.86
N GLN A 383 24.81 -0.96 6.47
CA GLN A 383 26.07 -1.05 5.73
C GLN A 383 26.11 -2.25 4.78
N ARG A 384 25.62 -3.41 5.23
CA ARG A 384 25.54 -4.62 4.41
C ARG A 384 24.65 -4.38 3.18
N MET A 385 23.47 -3.82 3.40
CA MET A 385 22.48 -3.60 2.35
C MET A 385 22.95 -2.54 1.35
N GLN A 386 23.52 -1.43 1.81
CA GLN A 386 24.11 -0.41 0.93
C GLN A 386 25.24 -0.98 0.07
N SER A 387 26.09 -1.82 0.66
CA SER A 387 27.19 -2.48 -0.06
C SER A 387 26.67 -3.49 -1.09
N TYR A 388 25.58 -4.18 -0.78
CA TYR A 388 24.92 -5.08 -1.73
C TYR A 388 24.38 -4.31 -2.93
N LEU A 389 23.60 -3.25 -2.71
CA LEU A 389 23.02 -2.44 -3.79
C LEU A 389 24.10 -1.90 -4.73
N LYS A 390 25.21 -1.40 -4.17
CA LYS A 390 26.35 -0.92 -4.95
C LYS A 390 26.95 -2.01 -5.83
N ARG A 391 27.26 -3.18 -5.26
CA ARG A 391 27.82 -4.31 -6.02
C ARG A 391 26.85 -4.83 -7.07
N GLU A 392 25.56 -4.88 -6.73
CA GLU A 392 24.54 -5.36 -7.65
C GLU A 392 24.38 -4.40 -8.83
N CYS A 393 24.37 -3.09 -8.58
CA CYS A 393 24.41 -2.09 -9.64
C CYS A 393 25.63 -2.26 -10.56
N GLU A 394 26.83 -2.43 -9.99
CA GLU A 394 28.07 -2.65 -10.76
C GLU A 394 28.05 -3.95 -11.58
N ARG A 395 27.36 -4.98 -11.08
CA ARG A 395 27.31 -6.32 -11.68
C ARG A 395 26.25 -6.46 -12.76
N THR A 396 25.03 -5.98 -12.48
CA THR A 396 23.85 -6.23 -13.33
C THR A 396 23.36 -4.98 -14.04
N HIS A 397 23.80 -3.79 -13.61
CA HIS A 397 23.21 -2.52 -14.04
C HIS A 397 21.69 -2.43 -13.79
N ASP A 398 21.18 -3.22 -12.83
CA ASP A 398 19.77 -3.18 -12.42
C ASP A 398 19.39 -1.76 -11.96
N LEU A 399 18.33 -1.22 -12.54
CA LEU A 399 17.94 0.18 -12.34
C LEU A 399 17.60 0.46 -10.87
N LEU A 400 16.86 -0.46 -10.22
CA LEU A 400 16.50 -0.35 -8.82
C LEU A 400 17.74 -0.40 -7.92
N ALA A 401 18.66 -1.34 -8.15
CA ALA A 401 19.93 -1.42 -7.43
C ALA A 401 20.75 -0.13 -7.55
N CYS A 402 20.86 0.41 -8.77
CA CYS A 402 21.64 1.61 -9.06
C CYS A 402 21.06 2.90 -8.48
N LYS A 403 19.73 2.98 -8.34
CA LYS A 403 19.06 4.14 -7.73
C LYS A 403 18.80 3.96 -6.23
N GLY A 404 19.03 2.78 -5.69
CA GLY A 404 18.79 2.43 -4.29
C GLY A 404 19.77 3.05 -3.31
N GLU A 405 19.25 3.60 -2.23
CA GLU A 405 20.03 4.12 -1.11
C GLU A 405 19.37 3.82 0.24
N ILE A 406 20.19 3.58 1.26
CA ILE A 406 19.72 3.39 2.63
C ILE A 406 19.57 4.74 3.32
N ILE A 407 18.41 5.03 3.91
CA ILE A 407 18.11 6.33 4.53
C ILE A 407 18.00 6.31 6.06
N GLY A 408 18.37 5.20 6.66
CA GLY A 408 18.46 5.04 8.11
C GLY A 408 17.35 4.17 8.70
N ASP A 409 17.35 4.07 10.02
CA ASP A 409 16.29 3.49 10.83
C ASP A 409 15.44 4.60 11.45
N HIS A 410 14.13 4.46 11.37
CA HIS A 410 13.21 5.52 11.77
C HIS A 410 11.97 4.90 12.41
N PRO A 411 11.33 5.59 13.38
CA PRO A 411 10.04 5.15 13.89
C PRO A 411 9.00 5.01 12.80
N TRP A 412 8.10 4.04 12.97
CA TRP A 412 6.99 3.78 12.05
C TRP A 412 6.12 5.01 11.77
N ARG A 413 5.98 5.93 12.72
CA ARG A 413 5.26 7.20 12.58
C ARG A 413 5.72 7.98 11.35
N TYR A 414 7.03 8.05 11.11
CA TYR A 414 7.55 8.79 9.98
C TYR A 414 7.49 7.99 8.68
N ILE A 415 7.74 6.68 8.77
CA ILE A 415 7.67 5.76 7.64
C ILE A 415 6.24 5.75 7.06
N LEU A 416 5.23 5.57 7.90
CA LEU A 416 3.81 5.57 7.50
C LEU A 416 3.29 6.95 7.11
N ALA A 417 3.96 8.04 7.51
CA ALA A 417 3.60 9.38 7.04
C ALA A 417 4.16 9.71 5.64
N LEU A 418 5.16 8.97 5.16
CA LEU A 418 5.88 9.28 3.92
C LEU A 418 5.78 8.20 2.85
N SER A 419 5.85 6.92 3.20
CA SER A 419 5.81 5.82 2.24
C SER A 419 4.43 5.70 1.57
N PRO A 420 3.31 5.55 2.29
CA PRO A 420 1.99 5.39 1.66
C PRO A 420 1.43 6.68 1.06
N ALA A 421 2.14 7.81 1.20
CA ALA A 421 1.75 9.08 0.61
C ALA A 421 1.91 9.04 -0.92
N GLU A 422 0.90 8.51 -1.62
CA GLU A 422 0.90 8.38 -3.07
C GLU A 422 0.40 9.65 -3.80
N PRO A 423 0.97 9.93 -4.99
CA PRO A 423 0.45 10.96 -5.89
C PRO A 423 -0.99 10.63 -6.26
N GLY A 424 -1.95 11.42 -5.78
CA GLY A 424 -3.40 11.13 -5.90
C GLY A 424 -4.15 11.46 -4.61
N LEU A 425 -3.56 11.05 -3.48
CA LEU A 425 -4.05 11.29 -2.12
C LEU A 425 -3.25 12.38 -1.40
N ALA A 426 -1.99 12.55 -1.78
CA ALA A 426 -1.11 13.60 -1.31
C ALA A 426 -0.24 14.15 -2.45
N ARG A 427 0.23 15.40 -2.29
CA ARG A 427 1.40 15.88 -3.04
C ARG A 427 2.68 15.23 -2.51
N VAL A 428 3.77 15.53 -3.21
CA VAL A 428 5.13 15.35 -2.72
C VAL A 428 5.29 15.93 -1.30
N GLN A 429 5.89 15.13 -0.41
CA GLN A 429 6.07 15.49 0.99
C GLN A 429 7.50 15.93 1.23
N GLU A 430 7.70 17.06 1.92
CA GLU A 430 9.01 17.35 2.49
C GLU A 430 9.23 16.49 3.74
N PHE A 431 10.40 15.89 3.91
CA PHE A 431 10.74 15.23 5.18
C PHE A 431 10.60 16.22 6.35
N ALA A 432 10.91 17.50 6.12
CA ALA A 432 10.77 18.55 7.12
C ALA A 432 9.33 18.83 7.58
N SER A 433 8.30 18.37 6.86
CA SER A 433 6.89 18.51 7.27
C SER A 433 6.41 17.40 8.21
N VAL A 434 7.22 16.34 8.35
CA VAL A 434 6.94 15.11 9.10
C VAL A 434 7.88 14.95 10.29
N TYR A 435 9.16 15.24 10.10
CA TYR A 435 10.20 15.03 11.10
C TYR A 435 10.40 16.24 12.03
N PRO A 436 10.72 16.01 13.31
CA PRO A 436 11.30 17.01 14.18
C PRO A 436 12.64 17.52 13.64
N ARG A 437 13.00 18.76 14.00
CA ARG A 437 14.19 19.43 13.45
C ARG A 437 15.48 18.69 13.78
N GLU A 438 15.58 18.16 14.98
CA GLU A 438 16.70 17.39 15.50
C GLU A 438 16.94 16.10 14.69
N GLU A 439 15.88 15.37 14.34
CA GLU A 439 15.97 14.16 13.52
C GLU A 439 16.36 14.49 12.08
N LEU A 440 15.86 15.59 11.52
CA LEU A 440 16.28 16.04 10.17
C LEU A 440 17.79 16.31 10.09
N ILE A 441 18.37 16.88 11.15
CA ILE A 441 19.82 17.14 11.22
C ILE A 441 20.56 15.81 11.37
N ARG A 442 20.12 14.95 12.28
CA ARG A 442 20.73 13.65 12.56
C ARG A 442 20.86 12.77 11.31
N TYR A 443 19.82 12.75 10.47
CA TYR A 443 19.77 11.89 9.29
C TYR A 443 20.05 12.62 7.96
N ALA A 444 20.44 13.90 8.02
CA ALA A 444 20.69 14.73 6.84
C ALA A 444 19.49 14.83 5.85
N LEU A 445 18.26 14.90 6.39
CA LEU A 445 17.00 14.86 5.62
C LEU A 445 16.36 16.24 5.37
N LYS A 446 17.03 17.33 5.80
CA LYS A 446 16.46 18.70 5.77
C LYS A 446 15.99 19.16 4.38
N ASN A 447 16.66 18.74 3.32
CA ASN A 447 16.34 19.08 1.94
C ASN A 447 15.97 17.83 1.14
N THR A 448 15.13 16.98 1.72
CA THR A 448 14.69 15.75 1.08
C THR A 448 13.18 15.81 0.84
N LEU A 449 12.78 15.45 -0.37
CA LEU A 449 11.40 15.22 -0.74
C LEU A 449 11.13 13.71 -0.82
N SER A 450 9.95 13.30 -0.36
CA SER A 450 9.36 11.98 -0.55
C SER A 450 8.27 12.10 -1.61
N LEU A 451 8.35 11.27 -2.67
CA LEU A 451 7.24 11.15 -3.63
C LEU A 451 6.28 10.01 -3.25
N GLY A 452 6.55 9.28 -2.16
CA GLY A 452 5.84 8.04 -1.79
C GLY A 452 6.61 6.78 -2.20
N GLY A 453 6.18 5.62 -1.72
CA GLY A 453 6.83 4.32 -1.95
C GLY A 453 6.36 3.56 -3.19
N TRP A 454 5.68 4.24 -4.12
CA TRP A 454 5.24 3.63 -5.38
C TRP A 454 6.40 3.43 -6.37
N SER A 455 7.60 3.94 -6.08
CA SER A 455 8.72 3.90 -7.01
C SER A 455 9.50 2.59 -7.03
N ASP A 456 9.41 1.82 -5.95
CA ASP A 456 9.94 0.46 -5.89
C ASP A 456 8.76 -0.49 -5.63
N LEU A 457 8.13 -0.90 -6.73
CA LEU A 457 7.02 -1.86 -6.71
C LEU A 457 7.50 -3.32 -6.64
N PHE A 458 8.82 -3.57 -6.67
CA PHE A 458 9.42 -4.90 -6.70
C PHE A 458 10.64 -4.98 -5.79
N PRO A 459 10.44 -5.12 -4.48
CA PRO A 459 11.53 -5.05 -3.52
C PRO A 459 12.47 -6.27 -3.56
N ASN A 460 12.37 -7.16 -4.56
CA ASN A 460 13.19 -8.37 -4.69
C ASN A 460 14.69 -8.10 -4.62
N THR A 461 15.16 -7.05 -5.30
CA THR A 461 16.58 -6.66 -5.26
C THR A 461 17.03 -6.35 -3.83
N ILE A 462 16.22 -5.63 -3.06
CA ILE A 462 16.55 -5.26 -1.68
C ILE A 462 16.31 -6.41 -0.69
N LEU A 463 15.36 -7.32 -0.97
CA LEU A 463 15.17 -8.54 -0.18
C LEU A 463 16.41 -9.43 -0.23
N LYS A 464 17.01 -9.65 -1.40
CA LYS A 464 18.28 -10.39 -1.52
C LYS A 464 19.41 -9.79 -0.68
N ALA A 465 19.42 -8.47 -0.55
CA ALA A 465 20.41 -7.76 0.26
C ALA A 465 20.34 -8.14 1.76
N SER A 466 19.18 -8.58 2.25
CA SER A 466 19.01 -9.05 3.64
C SER A 466 19.72 -10.39 3.89
N GLY A 467 19.96 -11.18 2.83
CA GLY A 467 20.51 -12.53 2.90
C GLY A 467 19.49 -13.64 2.91
N SER A 468 18.24 -13.36 2.56
CA SER A 468 17.23 -14.40 2.37
C SER A 468 17.62 -15.35 1.24
N THR A 469 17.23 -16.62 1.40
CA THR A 469 17.48 -17.71 0.45
C THR A 469 16.26 -18.06 -0.37
N SER A 470 15.08 -17.57 0.04
CA SER A 470 13.80 -17.83 -0.61
C SER A 470 12.92 -16.58 -0.55
N GLU A 471 12.69 -15.94 -1.69
CA GLU A 471 11.86 -14.73 -1.80
C GLU A 471 10.51 -15.05 -2.43
N THR A 472 9.44 -14.70 -1.72
CA THR A 472 8.09 -14.63 -2.31
C THR A 472 7.81 -13.21 -2.75
N LEU A 473 7.27 -13.01 -3.96
CA LEU A 473 6.67 -11.73 -4.35
C LEU A 473 5.14 -11.84 -4.38
N ILE A 474 4.46 -10.99 -3.60
CA ILE A 474 3.01 -10.77 -3.70
C ILE A 474 2.80 -9.58 -4.64
N THR A 475 2.13 -9.83 -5.77
CA THR A 475 1.88 -8.83 -6.82
C THR A 475 0.50 -9.00 -7.42
N ARG A 476 0.05 -7.99 -8.17
CA ARG A 476 -1.15 -8.08 -8.99
C ARG A 476 -0.97 -9.02 -10.17
N ARG A 477 -2.11 -9.56 -10.63
CA ARG A 477 -2.27 -10.07 -11.99
C ARG A 477 -2.39 -8.92 -13.00
N GLY A 478 -2.08 -9.23 -14.25
CA GLY A 478 -1.88 -8.29 -15.34
C GLY A 478 -0.49 -7.66 -15.36
N TYR A 479 -0.24 -6.95 -16.47
CA TYR A 479 0.93 -6.10 -16.67
C TYR A 479 0.99 -4.96 -15.65
N HIS A 480 1.96 -4.06 -15.75
CA HIS A 480 2.04 -2.92 -14.84
C HIS A 480 0.83 -1.99 -14.90
N THR A 481 0.53 -1.35 -13.76
CA THR A 481 -0.50 -0.32 -13.72
C THR A 481 -0.10 0.80 -14.68
N PHE A 482 -1.08 1.38 -15.38
CA PHE A 482 -0.90 2.68 -16.04
C PHE A 482 -0.41 3.75 -15.04
N PHE A 483 -0.78 3.58 -13.76
CA PHE A 483 -0.33 4.42 -12.66
C PHE A 483 1.19 4.50 -12.55
N GLY A 484 1.89 3.43 -12.16
CA GLY A 484 3.33 3.50 -11.86
C GLY A 484 4.15 4.01 -13.05
N GLN A 485 3.81 3.55 -14.25
CA GLN A 485 4.46 3.96 -15.49
C GLN A 485 4.14 5.42 -15.86
N GLY A 486 2.89 5.86 -15.68
CA GLY A 486 2.50 7.25 -15.94
C GLY A 486 3.12 8.24 -14.96
N VAL A 487 3.30 7.86 -13.68
CA VAL A 487 4.01 8.71 -12.72
C VAL A 487 5.50 8.82 -13.10
N MET A 488 6.12 7.76 -13.62
CA MET A 488 7.48 7.82 -14.15
C MET A 488 7.62 8.80 -15.33
N ILE A 489 6.67 8.79 -16.26
CA ILE A 489 6.62 9.78 -17.36
C ILE A 489 6.55 11.21 -16.80
N ARG A 490 5.71 11.45 -15.78
CA ARG A 490 5.65 12.76 -15.09
C ARG A 490 6.95 13.14 -14.38
N LEU A 491 7.76 12.16 -14.01
CA LEU A 491 9.07 12.34 -13.39
C LEU A 491 10.23 12.43 -14.38
N GLY A 492 9.95 12.71 -15.65
CA GLY A 492 10.98 13.02 -16.64
C GLY A 492 11.50 11.81 -17.40
N VAL A 493 10.82 10.66 -17.30
CA VAL A 493 11.08 9.52 -18.19
C VAL A 493 10.49 9.84 -19.58
N ASN A 494 11.37 10.06 -20.55
CA ASN A 494 11.01 10.57 -21.89
C ASN A 494 11.14 9.51 -23.01
N ASP A 495 11.50 8.29 -22.67
CA ASP A 495 11.64 7.19 -23.63
C ASP A 495 10.31 6.49 -23.96
N LEU A 496 9.24 6.79 -23.19
CA LEU A 496 7.86 6.38 -23.41
C LEU A 496 6.90 7.57 -23.25
N SER A 497 5.97 7.73 -24.18
CA SER A 497 4.87 8.72 -24.11
C SER A 497 3.59 8.13 -23.49
N PHE A 498 2.67 8.99 -23.07
CA PHE A 498 1.37 8.55 -22.56
C PHE A 498 0.51 7.84 -23.61
N ASP A 499 0.65 8.18 -24.89
CA ASP A 499 -0.11 7.54 -25.96
C ASP A 499 0.47 6.16 -26.30
N GLU A 500 1.81 6.02 -26.31
CA GLU A 500 2.46 4.71 -26.39
C GLU A 500 2.08 3.83 -25.19
N LEU A 501 2.09 4.38 -23.97
CA LEU A 501 1.67 3.65 -22.76
C LEU A 501 0.20 3.22 -22.84
N ALA A 502 -0.71 4.11 -23.26
CA ALA A 502 -2.13 3.81 -23.40
C ALA A 502 -2.35 2.73 -24.47
N TYR A 503 -1.62 2.81 -25.58
CA TYR A 503 -1.68 1.81 -26.63
C TYR A 503 -1.23 0.42 -26.15
N LEU A 504 -0.10 0.36 -25.43
CA LEU A 504 0.40 -0.89 -24.84
C LEU A 504 -0.66 -1.48 -23.91
N HIS A 505 -1.23 -0.66 -23.04
CA HIS A 505 -2.25 -1.10 -22.10
C HIS A 505 -3.54 -1.59 -22.78
N GLU A 506 -4.02 -0.89 -23.81
CA GLU A 506 -5.23 -1.29 -24.55
C GLU A 506 -5.05 -2.65 -25.22
N ARG A 507 -3.88 -2.91 -25.82
CA ARG A 507 -3.60 -4.21 -26.44
C ARG A 507 -3.36 -5.32 -25.42
N GLU A 508 -2.75 -5.01 -24.27
CA GLU A 508 -2.61 -5.94 -23.14
C GLU A 508 -3.97 -6.40 -22.61
N VAL A 509 -4.97 -5.50 -22.57
CA VAL A 509 -6.32 -5.84 -22.11
C VAL A 509 -7.11 -6.63 -23.16
N LYS A 510 -6.92 -6.32 -24.46
CA LYS A 510 -7.72 -6.90 -25.55
C LYS A 510 -7.20 -8.22 -26.11
N HIS A 511 -5.91 -8.54 -25.95
CA HIS A 511 -5.32 -9.72 -26.56
C HIS A 511 -4.73 -10.66 -25.50
N THR A 512 -5.00 -11.96 -25.66
CA THR A 512 -4.26 -12.99 -24.92
C THR A 512 -2.77 -12.89 -25.29
N PRO A 513 -1.83 -13.06 -24.35
CA PRO A 513 -0.39 -12.96 -24.60
C PRO A 513 0.13 -13.84 -25.77
N SER A 514 -0.62 -14.88 -26.13
CA SER A 514 -0.35 -15.78 -27.25
C SER A 514 -0.87 -15.33 -28.63
N SER A 515 -1.47 -14.15 -28.77
CA SER A 515 -1.92 -13.69 -30.09
C SER A 515 -0.73 -13.19 -30.93
N PRO A 516 -0.58 -13.63 -32.21
CA PRO A 516 0.46 -13.12 -33.11
C PRO A 516 0.41 -11.58 -33.28
N GLU A 517 -0.77 -11.00 -33.09
CA GLU A 517 -1.03 -9.55 -33.14
C GLU A 517 -0.39 -8.80 -31.96
N PHE A 518 -0.20 -9.46 -30.82
CA PHE A 518 0.45 -8.89 -29.62
C PHE A 518 1.99 -8.93 -29.72
N GLU A 519 2.55 -10.04 -30.23
CA GLU A 519 3.98 -10.11 -30.56
C GLU A 519 4.37 -9.07 -31.63
N HIS A 520 3.51 -8.86 -32.63
CA HIS A 520 3.70 -7.78 -33.61
C HIS A 520 3.51 -6.38 -33.00
N ALA A 521 2.62 -6.19 -32.02
CA ALA A 521 2.36 -4.89 -31.39
C ALA A 521 3.57 -4.34 -30.62
N SER A 522 4.10 -5.17 -29.72
CA SER A 522 5.33 -4.84 -29.00
C SER A 522 6.50 -4.76 -29.99
N GLY A 523 6.44 -5.60 -31.03
CA GLY A 523 7.30 -5.76 -32.21
C GLY A 523 7.45 -4.57 -33.17
N GLU A 524 6.47 -3.69 -33.28
CA GLU A 524 6.49 -2.60 -34.29
C GLU A 524 6.58 -1.19 -33.70
N ILE A 525 6.23 -1.00 -32.42
CA ILE A 525 5.88 0.35 -31.91
C ILE A 525 7.00 1.00 -31.12
N LEU A 526 7.78 0.21 -30.39
CA LEU A 526 8.98 0.73 -29.73
C LEU A 526 10.19 0.47 -30.63
N ASN A 527 10.96 1.50 -30.95
CA ASN A 527 12.27 1.35 -31.57
C ASN A 527 13.07 0.25 -30.83
N PRO A 528 13.65 -0.76 -31.52
CA PRO A 528 14.34 -1.89 -30.88
C PRO A 528 15.36 -1.50 -29.80
N THR A 529 16.02 -0.35 -29.94
CA THR A 529 16.94 0.19 -28.92
C THR A 529 16.21 0.74 -27.69
N LYS A 530 15.08 1.45 -27.87
CA LYS A 530 14.25 1.93 -26.76
C LYS A 530 13.68 0.78 -25.92
N ARG A 531 13.50 -0.41 -26.51
CA ARG A 531 12.97 -1.60 -25.81
C ARG A 531 13.87 -2.16 -24.74
N THR A 532 15.17 -1.91 -24.81
CA THR A 532 16.16 -2.56 -23.94
C THR A 532 16.94 -1.55 -23.10
N THR A 533 17.28 -0.38 -23.64
CA THR A 533 18.19 0.56 -22.95
C THR A 533 17.49 1.70 -22.24
N GLY A 534 16.24 1.97 -22.59
CA GLY A 534 15.43 3.03 -21.97
C GLY A 534 15.30 2.86 -20.45
N VAL A 535 15.10 3.97 -19.73
CA VAL A 535 14.72 3.95 -18.31
C VAL A 535 13.43 3.15 -18.10
N TRP A 536 12.39 3.43 -18.89
CA TRP A 536 11.13 2.67 -18.79
C TRP A 536 11.38 1.19 -19.09
N ALA A 537 12.15 0.91 -20.15
CA ALA A 537 12.48 -0.45 -20.54
C ALA A 537 13.27 -1.22 -19.48
N ARG A 538 14.22 -0.57 -18.81
CA ARG A 538 15.01 -1.18 -17.71
C ARG A 538 14.24 -1.27 -16.40
N GLY A 539 13.18 -0.48 -16.21
CA GLY A 539 12.35 -0.56 -15.00
C GLY A 539 11.18 -1.54 -15.11
N TYR A 540 10.39 -1.42 -16.18
CA TYR A 540 9.00 -1.91 -16.23
C TYR A 540 8.71 -2.86 -17.39
N ASN A 541 9.52 -2.85 -18.46
CA ASN A 541 9.23 -3.66 -19.64
C ASN A 541 9.48 -5.15 -19.35
N LEU A 542 8.41 -5.91 -19.12
CA LEU A 542 8.48 -7.36 -18.88
C LEU A 542 9.14 -8.15 -20.02
N HIS A 543 9.13 -7.64 -21.25
CA HIS A 543 9.79 -8.27 -22.39
C HIS A 543 11.30 -8.01 -22.42
N ASN A 544 11.78 -7.03 -21.64
CA ASN A 544 13.19 -6.85 -21.41
C ASN A 544 13.62 -7.78 -20.26
N PRO A 545 14.40 -8.85 -20.55
CA PRO A 545 14.86 -9.77 -19.53
C PRO A 545 15.76 -9.09 -18.50
N GLU A 546 16.37 -7.96 -18.84
CA GLU A 546 17.20 -7.15 -17.93
C GLU A 546 16.39 -6.12 -17.14
N SER A 547 15.08 -5.99 -17.38
CA SER A 547 14.27 -5.05 -16.60
C SER A 547 14.20 -5.48 -15.13
N SER A 548 14.17 -4.51 -14.23
CA SER A 548 14.00 -4.76 -12.80
C SER A 548 12.73 -5.57 -12.50
N PHE A 549 11.63 -5.35 -13.22
CA PHE A 549 10.43 -6.16 -13.05
C PHE A 549 10.63 -7.61 -13.48
N ASN A 550 11.17 -7.87 -14.68
CA ASN A 550 11.41 -9.23 -15.13
C ASN A 550 12.40 -9.94 -14.18
N GLN A 551 13.50 -9.26 -13.83
CA GLN A 551 14.47 -9.74 -12.86
C GLN A 551 13.81 -10.06 -11.52
N ALA A 552 12.90 -9.23 -11.00
CA ALA A 552 12.19 -9.54 -9.76
C ALA A 552 11.41 -10.86 -9.85
N LEU A 553 10.66 -11.08 -10.93
CA LEU A 553 9.90 -12.32 -11.14
C LEU A 553 10.81 -13.54 -11.31
N VAL A 554 11.86 -13.45 -12.14
CA VAL A 554 12.82 -14.54 -12.37
C VAL A 554 13.53 -14.95 -11.09
N ASN A 555 13.84 -13.95 -10.25
CA ASN A 555 14.61 -14.14 -9.04
C ASN A 555 13.78 -14.53 -7.83
N SER A 556 12.46 -14.43 -7.90
CA SER A 556 11.55 -14.94 -6.87
C SER A 556 11.58 -16.46 -6.82
N GLY A 557 11.68 -17.02 -5.61
CA GLY A 557 11.45 -18.44 -5.37
C GLY A 557 9.96 -18.80 -5.42
N ALA A 558 9.08 -17.85 -5.07
CA ALA A 558 7.64 -17.97 -5.27
C ALA A 558 7.00 -16.63 -5.67
N VAL A 559 5.87 -16.67 -6.38
CA VAL A 559 5.06 -15.49 -6.70
C VAL A 559 3.58 -15.76 -6.48
N VAL A 560 2.90 -14.81 -5.85
CA VAL A 560 1.46 -14.83 -5.62
C VAL A 560 0.82 -13.73 -6.45
N CYS A 561 0.00 -14.13 -7.43
CA CYS A 561 -0.65 -13.20 -8.36
C CYS A 561 -2.13 -13.01 -7.99
N THR A 562 -2.49 -11.79 -7.62
CA THR A 562 -3.80 -11.45 -7.04
C THR A 562 -4.60 -10.50 -7.95
N HIS A 563 -5.93 -10.62 -8.04
CA HIS A 563 -6.76 -9.77 -8.91
C HIS A 563 -7.21 -8.49 -8.20
N TRP A 564 -6.37 -7.47 -8.21
CA TRP A 564 -6.71 -6.21 -7.54
C TRP A 564 -7.66 -5.31 -8.32
N ASP A 565 -7.53 -5.31 -9.65
CA ASP A 565 -8.24 -4.36 -10.53
C ASP A 565 -9.74 -4.71 -10.71
N TRP A 566 -10.17 -5.89 -10.25
CA TRP A 566 -11.57 -6.33 -10.35
C TRP A 566 -12.44 -5.83 -9.19
N GLY A 567 -11.81 -5.30 -8.14
CA GLY A 567 -12.48 -4.77 -6.97
C GLY A 567 -12.64 -3.26 -7.03
N SER A 568 -13.66 -2.78 -6.31
CA SER A 568 -13.72 -1.39 -5.86
C SER A 568 -13.50 -1.37 -4.34
N LEU A 569 -13.26 -0.19 -3.77
CA LEU A 569 -13.29 -0.01 -2.32
C LEU A 569 -14.63 -0.45 -1.69
N SER A 570 -15.72 -0.50 -2.44
CA SER A 570 -17.00 -1.02 -1.95
C SER A 570 -17.09 -2.55 -1.96
N ASN A 571 -16.12 -3.25 -2.53
CA ASN A 571 -16.06 -4.71 -2.62
C ASN A 571 -14.71 -5.29 -2.14
N TRP A 572 -14.04 -4.59 -1.21
CA TRP A 572 -12.73 -4.95 -0.70
C TRP A 572 -12.66 -6.37 -0.10
N ARG A 573 -13.75 -6.89 0.48
CA ARG A 573 -13.81 -8.28 0.99
C ARG A 573 -13.63 -9.32 -0.12
N THR A 574 -14.23 -9.10 -1.28
CA THR A 574 -14.04 -9.98 -2.44
C THR A 574 -12.58 -9.97 -2.89
N MET A 575 -11.90 -8.83 -2.79
CA MET A 575 -10.47 -8.74 -3.12
C MET A 575 -9.59 -9.51 -2.12
N ILE A 576 -9.88 -9.43 -0.82
CA ILE A 576 -9.19 -10.23 0.20
C ILE A 576 -9.39 -11.72 -0.07
N LYS A 577 -10.63 -12.11 -0.35
CA LYS A 577 -11.01 -13.49 -0.69
C LYS A 577 -10.29 -14.00 -1.93
N ASP A 578 -10.28 -13.23 -3.02
CA ASP A 578 -9.54 -13.59 -4.23
C ASP A 578 -8.05 -13.74 -3.93
N ALA A 579 -7.47 -12.78 -3.20
CA ALA A 579 -6.05 -12.82 -2.87
C ALA A 579 -5.68 -14.00 -1.95
N TYR A 580 -6.56 -14.40 -1.03
CA TYR A 580 -6.38 -15.59 -0.20
C TYR A 580 -6.38 -16.88 -1.03
N ASN A 581 -7.24 -16.93 -2.06
CA ASN A 581 -7.35 -18.06 -2.99
C ASN A 581 -6.41 -17.95 -4.20
N ALA A 582 -5.55 -16.94 -4.23
CA ALA A 582 -4.64 -16.71 -5.33
C ALA A 582 -3.68 -17.88 -5.51
N THR A 583 -3.33 -18.13 -6.76
CA THR A 583 -2.38 -19.19 -7.11
C THR A 583 -0.98 -18.79 -6.67
N ILE A 584 -0.27 -19.74 -6.05
CA ILE A 584 1.13 -19.59 -5.67
C ILE A 584 1.97 -20.34 -6.71
N TYR A 585 2.78 -19.60 -7.45
CA TYR A 585 3.72 -20.14 -8.43
C TYR A 585 5.06 -20.34 -7.75
N VAL A 586 5.56 -21.58 -7.71
CA VAL A 586 6.79 -21.94 -7.00
C VAL A 586 7.85 -22.37 -8.01
N LYS A 587 9.03 -21.75 -7.93
CA LYS A 587 10.18 -22.07 -8.78
C LYS A 587 11.00 -23.23 -8.24
N ASP A 588 11.19 -23.27 -6.92
CA ASP A 588 12.00 -24.26 -6.22
C ASP A 588 11.19 -24.91 -5.10
N THR A 589 10.69 -26.12 -5.36
CA THR A 589 9.90 -26.89 -4.40
C THR A 589 10.72 -27.40 -3.22
N ALA A 590 12.06 -27.38 -3.29
CA ALA A 590 12.90 -27.69 -2.13
C ALA A 590 12.94 -26.53 -1.14
N ALA A 591 12.93 -25.29 -1.63
CA ALA A 591 12.85 -24.08 -0.79
C ALA A 591 11.42 -23.83 -0.26
N PHE A 592 10.40 -24.30 -1.00
CA PHE A 592 8.99 -24.22 -0.65
C PHE A 592 8.37 -25.62 -0.68
N PRO A 593 8.69 -26.47 0.32
CA PRO A 593 8.16 -27.83 0.37
C PRO A 593 6.63 -27.79 0.42
N HIS A 594 6.01 -28.61 -0.42
CA HIS A 594 4.55 -28.71 -0.45
C HIS A 594 4.03 -29.20 0.91
N PRO A 595 2.91 -28.64 1.40
CA PRO A 595 2.17 -29.29 2.48
C PRO A 595 1.78 -30.71 2.03
N GLU A 596 1.92 -31.69 2.93
CA GLU A 596 1.75 -33.12 2.62
C GLU A 596 0.46 -33.42 1.84
N ALA A 597 0.57 -34.33 0.87
CA ALA A 597 -0.52 -34.76 0.01
C ALA A 597 -1.66 -35.40 0.84
N GLY A 598 -2.75 -34.65 1.03
CA GLY A 598 -3.88 -35.05 1.86
C GLY A 598 -4.78 -33.89 2.30
N HIS A 599 -4.35 -32.65 2.10
CA HIS A 599 -5.11 -31.48 2.54
C HIS A 599 -6.23 -31.07 1.54
N PRO A 600 -7.50 -30.90 1.97
CA PRO A 600 -8.65 -30.67 1.07
C PRO A 600 -8.62 -29.35 0.27
N SER A 601 -7.80 -28.38 0.68
CA SER A 601 -7.83 -27.00 0.16
C SER A 601 -6.84 -26.74 -0.99
N LEU A 602 -6.11 -27.76 -1.45
CA LEU A 602 -4.98 -27.56 -2.36
C LEU A 602 -4.98 -28.53 -3.53
N LYS A 603 -5.09 -27.97 -4.74
CA LYS A 603 -4.83 -28.71 -6.00
C LYS A 603 -3.47 -28.28 -6.54
N VAL A 604 -2.52 -29.21 -6.52
CA VAL A 604 -1.27 -29.09 -7.29
C VAL A 604 -1.61 -29.39 -8.74
N VAL A 605 -1.40 -28.43 -9.63
CA VAL A 605 -1.60 -28.62 -11.06
C VAL A 605 -0.22 -28.72 -11.70
N ALA A 606 0.13 -29.91 -12.19
CA ALA A 606 1.34 -30.08 -12.99
C ALA A 606 1.21 -29.27 -14.27
N ALA A 607 2.28 -28.58 -14.70
CA ALA A 607 2.28 -27.73 -15.89
C ALA A 607 1.89 -28.47 -17.20
N SER A 608 1.81 -29.80 -17.19
CA SER A 608 1.42 -30.63 -18.33
C SER A 608 -0.09 -30.84 -18.53
N GLU A 609 -0.96 -30.49 -17.56
CA GLU A 609 -2.40 -30.75 -17.70
C GLU A 609 -3.13 -29.61 -18.42
N THR A 610 -3.49 -29.84 -19.68
CA THR A 610 -4.38 -28.99 -20.49
C THR A 610 -5.80 -28.99 -19.93
N GLN A 611 -6.16 -27.89 -19.25
CA GLN A 611 -7.44 -27.17 -19.03
C GLN A 611 -8.84 -27.80 -19.27
N ARG A 612 -9.04 -29.02 -19.79
CA ARG A 612 -10.39 -29.46 -20.22
C ARG A 612 -11.35 -29.94 -19.12
N ASP A 613 -10.90 -30.30 -17.92
CA ASP A 613 -11.78 -30.95 -16.91
C ASP A 613 -11.85 -30.25 -15.52
N LEU A 614 -11.48 -28.98 -15.40
CA LEU A 614 -11.28 -28.33 -14.09
C LEU A 614 -12.39 -27.34 -13.68
N THR A 615 -13.65 -27.79 -13.60
CA THR A 615 -14.75 -27.00 -13.05
C THR A 615 -15.15 -27.46 -11.64
N ALA A 616 -15.17 -26.53 -10.67
CA ALA A 616 -15.96 -26.56 -9.42
C ALA A 616 -15.34 -26.92 -8.04
N SER A 617 -14.09 -26.59 -7.70
CA SER A 617 -13.65 -26.67 -6.27
C SER A 617 -12.80 -25.49 -5.82
N GLY A 618 -13.30 -24.70 -4.86
CA GLY A 618 -12.70 -23.49 -4.30
C GLY A 618 -11.53 -23.73 -3.34
N GLY A 619 -10.47 -24.39 -3.82
CA GLY A 619 -9.19 -24.49 -3.12
C GLY A 619 -8.09 -23.69 -3.83
N GLY A 620 -7.12 -23.17 -3.07
CA GLY A 620 -5.91 -22.55 -3.61
C GLY A 620 -5.13 -23.53 -4.51
N ARG A 621 -4.42 -23.00 -5.51
CA ARG A 621 -3.70 -23.81 -6.51
C ARG A 621 -2.19 -23.60 -6.38
N TYR A 622 -1.42 -24.68 -6.51
CA TYR A 622 0.05 -24.65 -6.65
C TYR A 622 0.43 -25.07 -8.06
N PHE A 623 1.39 -24.36 -8.66
CA PHE A 623 2.05 -24.79 -9.89
C PHE A 623 3.55 -24.93 -9.64
N ASP A 624 4.06 -26.15 -9.77
CA ASP A 624 5.48 -26.48 -9.69
C ASP A 624 6.16 -26.22 -11.05
N LEU A 625 7.20 -25.39 -11.03
CA LEU A 625 7.93 -24.94 -12.21
C LEU A 625 9.39 -25.44 -12.22
N SER A 626 9.76 -26.31 -11.28
CA SER A 626 11.11 -26.86 -11.11
C SER A 626 11.62 -27.63 -12.35
N ASN A 627 10.70 -28.13 -13.18
CA ASN A 627 11.01 -28.81 -14.45
C ASN A 627 11.44 -27.87 -15.60
N TYR A 628 11.49 -26.55 -15.38
CA TYR A 628 11.94 -25.56 -16.38
C TYR A 628 13.20 -24.76 -15.93
N PRO A 629 14.32 -25.41 -15.60
CA PRO A 629 15.52 -24.71 -15.15
C PRO A 629 16.22 -23.99 -16.33
N GLY A 630 16.40 -22.68 -16.20
CA GLY A 630 17.28 -21.90 -17.09
C GLY A 630 16.63 -21.23 -18.31
N ALA A 631 15.30 -21.28 -18.46
CA ALA A 631 14.63 -20.47 -19.46
C ALA A 631 14.58 -19.01 -19.01
N ILE A 632 15.10 -18.10 -19.85
CA ILE A 632 14.71 -16.69 -19.82
C ILE A 632 13.18 -16.68 -19.86
N ILE A 633 12.52 -15.85 -19.05
CA ILE A 633 11.09 -15.61 -19.20
C ILE A 633 10.89 -14.90 -20.54
N THR A 634 10.85 -15.69 -21.62
CA THR A 634 10.35 -15.27 -22.93
C THR A 634 8.82 -15.23 -22.84
N PRO A 635 8.14 -14.56 -23.78
CA PRO A 635 6.68 -14.59 -23.88
C PRO A 635 6.08 -16.01 -23.80
N ASP A 636 6.85 -17.03 -24.22
CA ASP A 636 6.46 -18.44 -24.24
C ASP A 636 6.54 -19.13 -22.86
N HIS A 637 7.21 -18.52 -21.87
CA HIS A 637 7.45 -19.14 -20.58
C HIS A 637 6.13 -19.33 -19.82
N PRO A 638 5.92 -20.48 -19.12
CA PRO A 638 4.67 -20.74 -18.39
C PRO A 638 4.32 -19.66 -17.36
N TRP A 639 5.34 -19.00 -16.78
CA TRP A 639 5.14 -17.83 -15.91
C TRP A 639 4.46 -16.65 -16.62
N PHE A 640 4.76 -16.44 -17.90
CA PHE A 640 4.29 -15.33 -18.72
C PHE A 640 2.92 -15.63 -19.38
N ASN A 641 2.72 -16.86 -19.84
CA ASN A 641 1.45 -17.23 -20.49
C ASN A 641 0.36 -17.71 -19.51
N ARG A 642 0.72 -18.22 -18.31
CA ARG A 642 -0.23 -18.85 -17.37
C ARG A 642 -0.21 -18.27 -15.94
N GLY A 643 0.69 -17.34 -15.68
CA GLY A 643 1.00 -16.83 -14.34
C GLY A 643 0.31 -15.51 -14.01
N CYS A 644 1.13 -14.50 -13.70
CA CYS A 644 0.65 -13.18 -13.36
C CYS A 644 0.13 -12.38 -14.56
N THR A 645 0.46 -12.70 -15.81
CA THR A 645 0.10 -11.92 -17.01
C THR A 645 -1.05 -12.53 -17.84
N GLY A 646 -1.52 -13.72 -17.47
CA GLY A 646 -2.62 -14.39 -18.17
C GLY A 646 -3.98 -13.79 -17.80
N ILE A 647 -4.77 -13.43 -18.82
CA ILE A 647 -6.22 -13.27 -18.69
C ILE A 647 -6.78 -14.70 -18.61
N ASP A 648 -7.35 -15.08 -17.47
CA ASP A 648 -8.20 -16.27 -17.44
C ASP A 648 -9.35 -16.00 -18.42
N THR A 649 -9.43 -16.75 -19.54
CA THR A 649 -10.52 -16.64 -20.51
C THR A 649 -11.81 -17.17 -19.88
N TYR A 650 -12.41 -16.38 -19.01
CA TYR A 650 -13.78 -16.58 -18.56
C TYR A 650 -14.71 -16.11 -19.67
N SER A 651 -15.28 -17.05 -20.41
CA SER A 651 -16.43 -16.80 -21.28
C SER A 651 -17.69 -16.67 -20.42
N GLU A 652 -17.80 -15.62 -19.63
CA GLU A 652 -19.08 -15.19 -19.11
C GLU A 652 -19.27 -13.72 -19.47
N THR A 653 -20.28 -13.49 -20.30
CA THR A 653 -20.85 -12.18 -20.60
C THR A 653 -21.24 -11.49 -19.30
N LEU A 654 -20.33 -10.70 -18.73
CA LEU A 654 -20.65 -9.69 -17.74
C LEU A 654 -20.52 -8.32 -18.41
N PRO A 655 -21.42 -7.38 -18.08
CA PRO A 655 -21.50 -6.12 -18.80
C PRO A 655 -20.24 -5.32 -18.51
N PHE A 656 -19.46 -5.10 -19.56
CA PHE A 656 -18.51 -4.01 -19.63
C PHE A 656 -19.23 -2.73 -19.16
N TYR A 657 -18.78 -2.13 -18.07
CA TYR A 657 -19.04 -0.71 -17.83
C TYR A 657 -18.12 0.09 -18.76
N GLU A 658 -18.42 0.03 -20.06
CA GLU A 658 -18.15 1.17 -20.91
C GLU A 658 -19.10 2.27 -20.44
N THR A 659 -18.56 3.34 -19.87
CA THR A 659 -19.27 4.62 -19.87
C THR A 659 -18.89 5.35 -21.14
N PRO A 660 -19.64 5.23 -22.25
CA PRO A 660 -19.59 6.25 -23.26
C PRO A 660 -20.18 7.51 -22.61
N PHE A 661 -19.38 8.57 -22.55
CA PHE A 661 -19.86 9.91 -22.20
C PHE A 661 -20.91 10.35 -23.24
N HIS A 662 -22.18 9.99 -23.02
CA HIS A 662 -23.30 10.67 -23.66
C HIS A 662 -23.68 11.88 -22.81
N LYS A 663 -23.55 13.07 -23.42
CA LYS A 663 -24.10 14.32 -22.91
C LYS A 663 -25.62 14.16 -22.75
N GLY A 664 -26.13 14.28 -21.52
CA GLY A 664 -27.50 14.77 -21.33
C GLY A 664 -28.47 13.95 -20.48
N GLU A 665 -28.05 13.11 -19.53
CA GLU A 665 -29.00 12.54 -18.56
C GLU A 665 -28.56 12.75 -17.10
N SER A 666 -29.50 13.25 -16.29
CA SER A 666 -29.32 13.47 -14.86
C SER A 666 -29.24 12.13 -14.13
N LEU A 667 -28.03 11.77 -13.70
CA LEU A 667 -27.79 10.60 -12.84
C LEU A 667 -28.57 10.74 -11.52
N LYS A 668 -29.46 9.79 -11.26
CA LYS A 668 -29.90 9.49 -9.89
C LYS A 668 -28.68 9.01 -9.12
N THR A 669 -28.32 9.74 -8.08
CA THR A 669 -27.23 9.42 -7.15
C THR A 669 -27.43 8.02 -6.56
N PRO A 670 -26.44 7.11 -6.64
CA PRO A 670 -26.48 5.88 -5.87
C PRO A 670 -26.27 6.24 -4.39
N SER A 671 -27.19 5.75 -3.54
CA SER A 671 -27.01 5.74 -2.09
C SER A 671 -25.85 4.81 -1.75
N PHE A 672 -24.77 5.35 -1.23
CA PHE A 672 -23.67 4.59 -0.62
C PHE A 672 -24.18 3.89 0.65
N PRO A 673 -24.07 2.55 0.77
CA PRO A 673 -24.19 1.87 2.05
C PRO A 673 -22.82 1.28 2.40
N PHE A 674 -21.90 2.12 2.88
CA PHE A 674 -20.71 1.73 3.64
C PHE A 674 -20.33 2.88 4.57
#